data_AF-A0A2S9Y5Q1-F1
#
_entry.id   AF-A0A2S9Y5Q1-F1
#
_cell.length_a   1.000
_cell.length_b   1.000
_cell.length_c   1.000
_cell.angle_alpha   90.00
_cell.angle_beta   90.00
_cell.angle_gamma   90.00
#
_symmetry.space_group_name_H-M   'P 1'
#
loop_
_entity.id
_entity.type
_entity.pdbx_description
1 polymer ?
#
loop_
_entity_poly.entity_id
_entity_poly.type
_entity_poly.pdbx_seq_one_letter_code
_entity_poly.pdbx_strand_id
1 'polypeptide(L)'
;MLEHGPGETRWLSQTPAAPGERSLSASEAIAIARRALTDPHRAGSLSRVVAGLVSPGRPSTQSELRRALESAILRGRLVVVARPRPLSRLSHELPEGEDISVLPPASEPTPLPSDDVEPSWFEVQIIDEIGEPLPELRVEFVARGLSHELRTNAEGVARLEHGAGPVARVSVVSHDELRDALTPRWQTRREAKIPASTQHTPVHVEQLDGEFDPVELRDQQRAILVIAPRFACREVEATTFAFGRSFVRSAGVASLAAVAQELQQDDGQQAMIFGHTDLSGPALANKRLSERRAHAVFALLTHDFERWDDLWRARLNEQPWHERWGTRELQHMLNALRCADDQGQVLAEDGRGGARTSQAIRRFKAGDYPRKPAEQAKLPHTDSVNKDLRRELFLAYAKLVCRTPVDAQRFVPVGGSPFMGCGEYNPLSLEGRDEASRRNVVFIFDPAAAPAEPPCAIGKLNPCQARLDEPPPEGQAGPFYRCRYYKDIASACPCAGGPDLARDVIVRFFMSLDEANALPHRFTLEAEDEPGDGDDAPSFEQARSLSADARVWVRDEPSDDANSEPAPEPDPEPDPEPDPEPDPEMVELHFTHIPDAHAYRLRVDDVDGPYAVFVQTRFHQISQLSSIDRALRFPAIHAILTAPPPPPTDEESWNGDPDSGENPEASD
;
A
#
# COMPACT_ATOMS: atom_id res chain seq x y z
N MET A 1 -45.32 -6.32 16.16
CA MET A 1 -45.19 -4.99 16.75
C MET A 1 -43.75 -4.54 16.61
N LEU A 2 -43.52 -3.57 15.74
CA LEU A 2 -42.34 -2.71 15.65
C LEU A 2 -42.87 -1.47 14.91
N GLU A 3 -43.10 -0.38 15.64
CA GLU A 3 -43.46 0.94 15.14
C GLU A 3 -42.27 1.90 15.26
N HIS A 4 -42.31 2.95 14.43
CA HIS A 4 -41.49 4.19 14.38
C HIS A 4 -40.26 4.26 13.43
N GLY A 5 -40.53 4.56 12.14
CA GLY A 5 -39.85 5.56 11.27
C GLY A 5 -38.42 5.32 10.71
N PRO A 6 -38.00 6.07 9.65
CA PRO A 6 -38.57 6.15 8.30
C PRO A 6 -37.89 5.18 7.31
N GLY A 7 -38.70 4.46 6.53
CA GLY A 7 -38.28 3.56 5.45
C GLY A 7 -38.41 2.08 5.83
N GLU A 8 -39.49 1.43 5.40
CA GLU A 8 -39.66 -0.02 5.58
C GLU A 8 -38.90 -0.78 4.49
N THR A 9 -37.70 -1.27 4.82
CA THR A 9 -37.02 -2.30 4.03
C THR A 9 -37.42 -3.67 4.57
N ARG A 10 -38.22 -4.42 3.81
CA ARG A 10 -38.58 -5.80 4.18
C ARG A 10 -37.68 -6.77 3.43
N TRP A 11 -37.00 -7.63 4.17
CA TRP A 11 -36.13 -8.68 3.62
C TRP A 11 -36.99 -9.92 3.36
N LEU A 12 -37.14 -10.29 2.09
CA LEU A 12 -37.93 -11.46 1.70
C LEU A 12 -36.98 -12.61 1.35
N SER A 13 -37.25 -13.79 1.89
CA SER A 13 -36.67 -15.03 1.37
C SER A 13 -37.50 -15.49 0.17
N GLN A 14 -36.84 -15.58 -1.00
CA GLN A 14 -37.29 -16.26 -2.23
C GLN A 14 -38.71 -15.95 -2.78
N THR A 15 -39.33 -14.82 -2.43
CA THR A 15 -40.64 -14.44 -3.00
C THR A 15 -40.46 -13.43 -4.14
N PRO A 16 -41.11 -13.59 -5.30
CA PRO A 16 -41.08 -12.59 -6.36
C PRO A 16 -41.65 -11.26 -5.87
N ALA A 17 -41.08 -10.15 -6.38
CA ALA A 17 -41.48 -8.79 -6.03
C ALA A 17 -42.99 -8.58 -6.26
N ALA A 18 -43.68 -8.02 -5.27
CA ALA A 18 -45.10 -7.72 -5.37
C ALA A 18 -45.35 -6.58 -6.38
N PRO A 19 -46.58 -6.45 -6.93
CA PRO A 19 -46.93 -5.34 -7.82
C PRO A 19 -46.63 -3.98 -7.15
N GLY A 20 -45.76 -3.18 -7.76
CA GLY A 20 -45.32 -1.88 -7.25
C GLY A 20 -43.96 -1.88 -6.53
N GLU A 21 -43.30 -3.03 -6.41
CA GLU A 21 -41.95 -3.14 -5.85
C GLU A 21 -40.87 -3.13 -6.95
N ARG A 22 -39.74 -2.45 -6.69
CA ARG A 22 -38.55 -2.52 -7.55
C ARG A 22 -37.52 -3.44 -6.90
N SER A 23 -37.16 -4.53 -7.57
CA SER A 23 -35.97 -5.31 -7.18
C SER A 23 -34.72 -4.47 -7.43
N LEU A 24 -33.86 -4.39 -6.42
CA LEU A 24 -32.57 -3.72 -6.54
C LEU A 24 -31.55 -4.62 -7.22
N SER A 25 -30.57 -4.00 -7.89
CA SER A 25 -29.37 -4.71 -8.36
C SER A 25 -28.52 -5.19 -7.17
N ALA A 26 -27.63 -6.18 -7.40
CA ALA A 26 -26.78 -6.70 -6.34
C ALA A 26 -25.89 -5.62 -5.70
N SER A 27 -25.36 -4.68 -6.49
CA SER A 27 -24.55 -3.56 -5.99
C SER A 27 -25.36 -2.60 -5.13
N GLU A 28 -26.56 -2.20 -5.58
CA GLU A 28 -27.49 -1.35 -4.79
C GLU A 28 -27.89 -2.04 -3.47
N ALA A 29 -28.18 -3.35 -3.52
CA ALA A 29 -28.53 -4.15 -2.37
C ALA A 29 -27.38 -4.28 -1.36
N ILE A 30 -26.14 -4.48 -1.83
CA ILE A 30 -24.94 -4.55 -0.98
C ILE A 30 -24.68 -3.21 -0.30
N ALA A 31 -24.78 -2.10 -1.03
CA ALA A 31 -24.59 -0.77 -0.46
C ALA A 31 -25.60 -0.46 0.66
N ILE A 32 -26.87 -0.82 0.47
CA ILE A 32 -27.91 -0.67 1.50
C ILE A 32 -27.66 -1.60 2.68
N ALA A 33 -27.24 -2.84 2.45
CA ALA A 33 -26.91 -3.79 3.51
C ALA A 33 -25.75 -3.29 4.37
N ARG A 34 -24.68 -2.75 3.75
CA ARG A 34 -23.54 -2.15 4.47
C ARG A 34 -23.98 -0.98 5.35
N ARG A 35 -24.77 -0.05 4.82
CA ARG A 35 -25.31 1.08 5.59
C ARG A 35 -26.27 0.64 6.70
N ALA A 36 -27.01 -0.45 6.52
CA ALA A 36 -27.90 -0.96 7.56
C ALA A 36 -27.15 -1.67 8.69
N LEU A 37 -25.90 -2.09 8.48
CA LEU A 37 -25.07 -2.72 9.51
C LEU A 37 -24.40 -1.71 10.43
N THR A 38 -24.32 -0.43 10.07
CA THR A 38 -23.79 0.62 10.95
C THR A 38 -24.78 1.04 12.03
N ASP A 39 -26.05 0.62 11.93
CA ASP A 39 -27.11 0.83 12.93
C ASP A 39 -27.30 -0.47 13.77
N PRO A 40 -27.01 -0.45 15.08
CA PRO A 40 -27.11 -1.63 15.95
C PRO A 40 -28.50 -2.29 15.98
N HIS A 41 -29.58 -1.49 15.89
CA HIS A 41 -30.95 -2.00 15.91
C HIS A 41 -31.29 -2.74 14.61
N ARG A 42 -30.77 -2.25 13.48
CA ARG A 42 -30.92 -2.89 12.17
C ARG A 42 -30.03 -4.12 12.05
N ALA A 43 -28.80 -4.07 12.55
CA ALA A 43 -27.87 -5.19 12.57
C ALA A 43 -28.46 -6.42 13.28
N GLY A 44 -29.11 -6.23 14.44
CA GLY A 44 -29.80 -7.32 15.15
C GLY A 44 -30.96 -7.96 14.37
N SER A 45 -31.66 -7.17 13.55
CA SER A 45 -32.72 -7.67 12.66
C SER A 45 -32.16 -8.39 11.45
N LEU A 46 -31.08 -7.89 10.86
CA LEU A 46 -30.35 -8.53 9.76
C LEU A 46 -29.72 -9.87 10.18
N SER A 47 -29.15 -9.94 11.39
CA SER A 47 -28.62 -11.18 11.96
C SER A 47 -29.66 -12.30 11.97
N ARG A 48 -30.92 -11.99 12.29
CA ARG A 48 -32.01 -12.97 12.26
C ARG A 48 -32.39 -13.42 10.85
N VAL A 49 -32.40 -12.50 9.88
CA VAL A 49 -32.66 -12.83 8.47
C VAL A 49 -31.58 -13.75 7.93
N VAL A 50 -30.32 -13.44 8.22
CA VAL A 50 -29.14 -14.16 7.73
C VAL A 50 -28.99 -15.52 8.39
N ALA A 51 -29.27 -15.63 9.70
CA ALA A 51 -29.28 -16.91 10.40
C ALA A 51 -30.25 -17.93 9.78
N GLY A 52 -31.33 -17.47 9.12
CA GLY A 52 -32.24 -18.35 8.37
C GLY A 52 -31.75 -18.74 6.98
N LEU A 53 -30.74 -18.04 6.42
CA LEU A 53 -30.23 -18.23 5.06
C LEU A 53 -28.89 -18.98 5.02
N VAL A 54 -28.18 -19.06 6.15
CA VAL A 54 -26.86 -19.65 6.26
C VAL A 54 -26.92 -20.84 7.23
N SER A 55 -26.65 -22.04 6.72
CA SER A 55 -26.45 -23.24 7.54
C SER A 55 -25.00 -23.71 7.45
N PRO A 56 -24.32 -24.05 8.57
CA PRO A 56 -24.73 -23.91 9.98
C PRO A 56 -23.96 -22.76 10.67
N GLY A 57 -24.67 -21.80 11.28
CA GLY A 57 -24.06 -20.82 12.19
C GLY A 57 -24.77 -19.47 12.19
N ARG A 58 -25.08 -18.94 13.37
CA ARG A 58 -25.49 -17.55 13.52
C ARG A 58 -24.21 -16.71 13.49
N PRO A 59 -24.08 -15.71 12.59
CA PRO A 59 -22.90 -14.86 12.58
C PRO A 59 -22.76 -14.18 13.95
N SER A 60 -21.60 -14.32 14.58
CA SER A 60 -21.29 -13.80 15.92
C SER A 60 -20.64 -12.41 15.86
N THR A 61 -20.09 -12.03 14.70
CA THR A 61 -19.48 -10.71 14.47
C THR A 61 -20.19 -9.92 13.37
N GLN A 62 -20.02 -8.59 13.37
CA GLN A 62 -20.57 -7.69 12.34
C GLN A 62 -19.95 -7.99 10.96
N SER A 63 -18.68 -8.37 10.92
CA SER A 63 -17.96 -8.75 9.69
C SER A 63 -18.46 -10.08 9.10
N GLU A 64 -18.76 -11.08 9.94
CA GLU A 64 -19.42 -12.31 9.50
C GLU A 64 -20.83 -12.04 8.97
N LEU A 65 -21.58 -11.18 9.67
CA LEU A 65 -22.91 -10.78 9.25
C LEU A 65 -22.89 -10.06 7.89
N ARG A 66 -21.93 -9.16 7.68
CA ARG A 66 -21.68 -8.45 6.41
C ARG A 66 -21.37 -9.44 5.29
N ARG A 67 -20.39 -10.33 5.48
CA ARG A 67 -20.01 -11.34 4.48
C ARG A 67 -21.18 -12.26 4.12
N ALA A 68 -21.94 -12.68 5.12
CA ALA A 68 -23.11 -13.53 4.92
C ALA A 68 -24.24 -12.82 4.15
N LEU A 69 -24.47 -11.52 4.41
CA LEU A 69 -25.41 -10.69 3.64
C LEU A 69 -24.96 -10.53 2.19
N GLU A 70 -23.71 -10.11 1.96
CA GLU A 70 -23.16 -9.90 0.61
C GLU A 70 -23.20 -11.20 -0.19
N SER A 71 -22.78 -12.32 0.41
CA SER A 71 -22.86 -13.64 -0.21
C SER A 71 -24.29 -14.07 -0.51
N ALA A 72 -25.24 -13.80 0.40
CA ALA A 72 -26.65 -14.12 0.16
C ALA A 72 -27.25 -13.27 -0.98
N ILE A 73 -26.87 -12.00 -1.10
CA ILE A 73 -27.29 -11.11 -2.20
C ILE A 73 -26.68 -11.57 -3.53
N LEU A 74 -25.36 -11.79 -3.58
CA LEU A 74 -24.65 -12.20 -4.79
C LEU A 74 -25.11 -13.57 -5.30
N ARG A 75 -25.45 -14.49 -4.40
CA ARG A 75 -25.98 -15.82 -4.74
C ARG A 75 -27.48 -15.83 -5.00
N GLY A 76 -28.15 -14.67 -4.98
CA GLY A 76 -29.60 -14.54 -5.20
C GLY A 76 -30.46 -15.21 -4.11
N ARG A 77 -29.89 -15.50 -2.93
CA ARG A 77 -30.61 -16.05 -1.77
C ARG A 77 -31.34 -14.96 -0.97
N LEU A 78 -30.87 -13.72 -1.09
CA LEU A 78 -31.47 -12.53 -0.50
C LEU A 78 -31.74 -11.52 -1.61
N VAL A 79 -33.01 -11.11 -1.76
CA VAL A 79 -33.40 -10.04 -2.69
C VAL A 79 -33.82 -8.84 -1.88
N VAL A 80 -33.28 -7.68 -2.22
CA VAL A 80 -33.63 -6.40 -1.61
C VAL A 80 -34.61 -5.69 -2.53
N VAL A 81 -35.80 -5.39 -2.00
CA VAL A 81 -36.85 -4.70 -2.74
C VAL A 81 -37.06 -3.30 -2.18
N ALA A 82 -37.13 -2.31 -3.06
CA ALA A 82 -37.53 -0.96 -2.70
C ALA A 82 -39.06 -0.83 -2.85
N ARG A 83 -39.73 -0.40 -1.78
CA ARG A 83 -41.17 -0.11 -1.76
C ARG A 83 -41.43 1.39 -1.77
N PRO A 84 -42.32 1.90 -2.65
CA PRO A 84 -42.83 3.25 -2.51
C PRO A 84 -43.68 3.33 -1.23
N ARG A 85 -43.38 4.34 -0.39
CA ARG A 85 -44.09 4.57 0.87
C ARG A 85 -45.58 4.84 0.58
N PRO A 86 -46.54 4.09 1.16
CA PRO A 86 -47.93 4.49 1.07
C PRO A 86 -48.07 5.86 1.74
N LEU A 87 -48.65 6.83 1.01
CA LEU A 87 -48.98 8.14 1.55
C LEU A 87 -50.00 7.93 2.67
N SER A 88 -49.57 7.99 3.93
CA SER A 88 -50.47 7.92 5.09
C SER A 88 -51.45 9.09 5.03
N ARG A 89 -52.69 8.83 4.63
CA ARG A 89 -53.83 9.68 5.00
C ARG A 89 -54.10 9.45 6.47
N LEU A 90 -53.65 10.37 7.32
CA LEU A 90 -54.07 10.48 8.71
C LEU A 90 -55.56 10.85 8.74
N SER A 91 -56.43 9.87 8.96
CA SER A 91 -57.80 10.09 9.40
C SER A 91 -57.88 9.61 10.85
N HIS A 92 -57.89 10.58 11.77
CA HIS A 92 -58.15 10.35 13.19
C HIS A 92 -59.65 10.08 13.38
N GLU A 93 -60.00 8.83 13.66
CA GLU A 93 -61.24 8.51 14.38
C GLU A 93 -60.84 7.62 15.57
N LEU A 94 -60.90 8.21 16.77
CA LEU A 94 -60.72 7.50 18.04
C LEU A 94 -62.04 6.79 18.39
N PRO A 95 -62.03 5.51 18.80
CA PRO A 95 -63.22 4.89 19.37
C PRO A 95 -63.39 5.36 20.81
N GLU A 96 -64.57 5.90 21.12
CA GLU A 96 -65.01 6.12 22.49
C GLU A 96 -65.40 4.79 23.15
N GLY A 97 -64.84 4.56 24.33
CA GLY A 97 -65.44 3.71 25.35
C GLY A 97 -64.93 2.28 25.41
N GLU A 98 -63.91 2.04 26.22
CA GLU A 98 -63.82 0.78 26.98
C GLU A 98 -63.21 1.04 28.36
N ASP A 99 -63.93 0.54 29.36
CA ASP A 99 -63.79 0.75 30.79
C ASP A 99 -62.76 -0.25 31.35
N ILE A 100 -61.54 0.22 31.65
CA ILE A 100 -60.48 -0.60 32.26
C ILE A 100 -60.46 -0.32 33.76
N SER A 101 -61.22 -1.12 34.50
CA SER A 101 -61.23 -1.13 35.95
C SER A 101 -60.29 -2.22 36.51
N VAL A 102 -59.43 -1.78 37.43
CA VAL A 102 -58.68 -2.54 38.45
C VAL A 102 -57.37 -3.24 38.00
N LEU A 103 -56.27 -2.49 38.08
CA LEU A 103 -54.93 -3.03 38.38
C LEU A 103 -54.52 -2.64 39.81
N PRO A 104 -53.80 -3.50 40.54
CA PRO A 104 -53.36 -3.22 41.92
C PRO A 104 -52.34 -2.07 41.96
N PRO A 105 -52.22 -1.35 43.09
CA PRO A 105 -51.34 -0.19 43.19
C PRO A 105 -49.89 -0.62 42.97
N ALA A 106 -49.28 -0.07 41.91
CA ALA A 106 -47.86 -0.19 41.64
C ALA A 106 -47.08 0.35 42.84
N SER A 107 -46.13 -0.44 43.32
CA SER A 107 -45.14 0.00 44.30
C SER A 107 -44.51 1.30 43.82
N GLU A 108 -44.39 2.28 44.72
CA GLU A 108 -43.78 3.57 44.41
C GLU A 108 -42.43 3.35 43.71
N PRO A 109 -42.22 3.89 42.50
CA PRO A 109 -40.95 3.76 41.80
C PRO A 109 -39.88 4.36 42.71
N THR A 110 -38.87 3.54 43.04
CA THR A 110 -37.65 4.03 43.68
C THR A 110 -37.17 5.22 42.85
N PRO A 111 -36.93 6.41 43.46
CA PRO A 111 -36.40 7.54 42.70
C PRO A 111 -35.11 7.05 42.03
N LEU A 112 -35.11 7.06 40.69
CA LEU A 112 -33.88 6.85 39.93
C LEU A 112 -32.85 7.81 40.52
N PRO A 113 -31.61 7.34 40.81
CA PRO A 113 -30.56 8.23 41.29
C PRO A 113 -30.54 9.45 40.38
N SER A 114 -30.57 10.66 40.97
CA SER A 114 -30.46 11.87 40.17
C SER A 114 -29.19 11.74 39.35
N ASP A 115 -29.35 11.73 38.02
CA ASP A 115 -28.25 11.80 37.07
C ASP A 115 -27.62 13.19 37.17
N ASP A 116 -27.01 13.50 38.32
CA ASP A 116 -26.06 14.59 38.49
C ASP A 116 -24.75 14.18 37.79
N VAL A 117 -24.86 13.82 36.51
CA VAL A 117 -23.72 13.65 35.63
C VAL A 117 -23.21 15.06 35.37
N GLU A 118 -22.04 15.39 35.92
CA GLU A 118 -21.40 16.66 35.62
C GLU A 118 -21.35 16.83 34.09
N PRO A 119 -21.77 17.99 33.55
CA PRO A 119 -21.76 18.21 32.11
C PRO A 119 -20.33 18.04 31.60
N SER A 120 -20.08 16.96 30.86
CA SER A 120 -18.81 16.76 30.15
C SER A 120 -18.95 17.22 28.70
N TRP A 121 -17.82 17.56 28.11
CA TRP A 121 -17.72 18.01 26.73
C TRP A 121 -16.56 17.29 26.04
N PHE A 122 -16.68 17.15 24.73
CA PHE A 122 -15.63 16.63 23.85
C PHE A 122 -15.33 17.68 22.79
N GLU A 123 -14.05 17.95 22.53
CA GLU A 123 -13.64 18.98 21.59
C GLU A 123 -12.53 18.47 20.68
N VAL A 124 -12.69 18.67 19.37
CA VAL A 124 -11.63 18.48 18.39
C VAL A 124 -11.39 19.78 17.65
N GLN A 125 -10.12 20.14 17.47
CA GLN A 125 -9.71 21.16 16.51
C GLN A 125 -9.11 20.47 15.28
N ILE A 126 -9.68 20.74 14.12
CA ILE A 126 -9.18 20.23 12.86
C ILE A 126 -8.42 21.35 12.14
N ILE A 127 -7.14 21.09 11.88
CA ILE A 127 -6.21 21.99 11.21
C ILE A 127 -5.53 21.27 10.05
N ASP A 128 -4.95 22.02 9.13
CA ASP A 128 -4.07 21.46 8.10
C ASP A 128 -2.60 21.37 8.57
N GLU A 129 -1.70 20.93 7.68
CA GLU A 129 -0.30 20.64 7.99
C GLU A 129 0.51 21.86 8.47
N ILE A 130 -0.01 23.08 8.29
CA ILE A 130 0.66 24.31 8.76
C ILE A 130 -0.03 24.96 9.96
N GLY A 131 -1.05 24.31 10.52
CA GLY A 131 -1.79 24.80 11.66
C GLY A 131 -2.94 25.75 11.32
N GLU A 132 -3.32 25.88 10.05
CA GLU A 132 -4.48 26.69 9.67
C GLU A 132 -5.78 25.92 9.90
N PRO A 133 -6.79 26.52 10.54
CA PRO A 133 -8.04 25.85 10.84
C PRO A 133 -8.82 25.46 9.58
N LEU A 134 -9.53 24.34 9.65
CA LEU A 134 -10.44 23.87 8.60
C LEU A 134 -11.89 24.12 9.03
N PRO A 135 -12.50 25.27 8.67
CA PRO A 135 -13.85 25.62 9.08
C PRO A 135 -14.91 24.90 8.23
N GLU A 136 -16.14 24.85 8.76
CA GLU A 136 -17.34 24.28 8.11
C GLU A 136 -17.23 22.80 7.74
N LEU A 137 -16.21 22.09 8.21
CA LEU A 137 -16.03 20.66 7.98
C LEU A 137 -17.04 19.88 8.81
N ARG A 138 -17.73 18.93 8.18
CA ARG A 138 -18.66 18.06 8.89
C ARG A 138 -17.93 16.94 9.61
N VAL A 139 -18.22 16.83 10.90
CA VAL A 139 -17.65 15.79 11.77
C VAL A 139 -18.77 15.05 12.49
N GLU A 140 -18.58 13.76 12.72
CA GLU A 140 -19.49 12.91 13.48
C GLU A 140 -18.83 12.53 14.79
N PHE A 141 -19.45 12.93 15.90
CA PHE A 141 -19.10 12.45 17.23
C PHE A 141 -19.96 11.23 17.57
N VAL A 142 -19.33 10.16 18.05
CA VAL A 142 -20.01 8.98 18.61
C VAL A 142 -19.69 8.88 20.10
N ALA A 143 -20.70 9.05 20.95
CA ALA A 143 -20.58 8.95 22.41
C ALA A 143 -21.70 8.08 22.97
N ARG A 144 -21.36 7.03 23.75
CA ARG A 144 -22.32 6.01 24.24
C ARG A 144 -23.25 5.43 23.16
N GLY A 145 -22.72 5.25 21.94
CA GLY A 145 -23.47 4.74 20.80
C GLY A 145 -24.46 5.72 20.17
N LEU A 146 -24.49 6.98 20.62
CA LEU A 146 -25.24 8.06 19.99
C LEU A 146 -24.33 8.84 19.04
N SER A 147 -24.80 9.07 17.82
CA SER A 147 -24.12 9.87 16.81
C SER A 147 -24.62 11.32 16.80
N HIS A 148 -23.69 12.26 16.72
CA HIS A 148 -23.93 13.69 16.64
C HIS A 148 -23.10 14.29 15.51
N GLU A 149 -23.75 14.74 14.44
CA GLU A 149 -23.11 15.46 13.35
C GLU A 149 -22.99 16.96 13.69
N LEU A 150 -21.77 17.47 13.69
CA LEU A 150 -21.43 18.87 13.97
C LEU A 150 -20.61 19.44 12.81
N ARG A 151 -20.46 20.77 12.79
CA ARG A 151 -19.53 21.46 11.89
C ARG A 151 -18.44 22.16 12.69
N THR A 152 -17.23 22.16 12.16
CA THR A 152 -16.14 22.97 12.71
C THR A 152 -16.44 24.46 12.51
N ASN A 153 -16.13 25.28 13.51
CA ASN A 153 -16.27 26.73 13.44
C ASN A 153 -15.09 27.40 12.69
N ALA A 154 -15.00 28.74 12.73
CA ALA A 154 -13.94 29.50 12.09
C ALA A 154 -12.52 29.14 12.59
N GLU A 155 -12.39 28.69 13.83
CA GLU A 155 -11.16 28.22 14.45
C GLU A 155 -10.88 26.73 14.19
N GLY A 156 -11.69 26.08 13.35
CA GLY A 156 -11.59 24.64 13.03
C GLY A 156 -12.07 23.76 14.18
N VAL A 157 -12.78 24.32 15.17
CA VAL A 157 -13.21 23.60 16.38
C VAL A 157 -14.63 23.08 16.22
N ALA A 158 -14.82 21.80 16.50
CA ALA A 158 -16.12 21.20 16.74
C ALA A 158 -16.19 20.69 18.17
N ARG A 159 -17.30 20.97 18.86
CA ARG A 159 -17.46 20.69 20.29
C ARG A 159 -18.83 20.08 20.56
N LEU A 160 -18.82 18.90 21.16
CA LEU A 160 -20.03 18.23 21.64
C LEU A 160 -20.23 18.57 23.13
N GLU A 161 -21.26 19.35 23.42
CA GLU A 161 -21.69 19.65 24.79
C GLU A 161 -22.58 18.54 25.34
N HIS A 162 -22.56 18.38 26.66
CA HIS A 162 -23.38 17.38 27.37
C HIS A 162 -23.14 15.95 26.86
N GLY A 163 -21.90 15.66 26.48
CA GLY A 163 -21.47 14.32 26.17
C GLY A 163 -21.68 13.45 27.40
N ALA A 164 -22.35 12.31 27.23
CA ALA A 164 -22.51 11.38 28.33
C ALA A 164 -21.35 10.39 28.26
N GLY A 165 -20.42 10.40 29.24
CA GLY A 165 -19.33 9.43 29.34
C GLY A 165 -17.91 10.03 29.36
N PRO A 166 -16.89 9.18 29.60
CA PRO A 166 -15.48 9.60 29.66
C PRO A 166 -14.79 9.66 28.29
N VAL A 167 -15.39 9.06 27.25
CA VAL A 167 -14.79 8.90 25.92
C VAL A 167 -15.83 9.15 24.83
N ALA A 168 -15.40 9.80 23.75
CA ALA A 168 -16.12 9.91 22.48
C ALA A 168 -15.17 9.62 21.32
N ARG A 169 -15.71 9.23 20.17
CA ARG A 169 -14.95 9.12 18.92
C ARG A 169 -15.39 10.20 17.97
N VAL A 170 -14.46 10.79 17.21
CA VAL A 170 -14.79 11.78 16.18
C VAL A 170 -14.22 11.37 14.84
N SER A 171 -15.02 11.49 13.78
CA SER A 171 -14.59 11.22 12.41
C SER A 171 -15.04 12.33 11.46
N VAL A 172 -14.33 12.51 10.33
CA VAL A 172 -14.76 13.43 9.27
C VAL A 172 -15.81 12.74 8.41
N VAL A 173 -16.98 13.36 8.25
CA VAL A 173 -18.15 12.73 7.59
C VAL A 173 -17.95 12.56 6.08
N SER A 174 -17.17 13.45 5.45
CA SER A 174 -17.00 13.48 4.01
C SER A 174 -15.56 13.78 3.61
N HIS A 175 -14.87 12.77 3.07
CA HIS A 175 -13.55 12.91 2.46
C HIS A 175 -13.56 13.89 1.29
N ASP A 176 -14.61 13.88 0.46
CA ASP A 176 -14.72 14.82 -0.66
C ASP A 176 -14.76 16.27 -0.18
N GLU A 177 -15.53 16.58 0.88
CA GLU A 177 -15.54 17.95 1.46
C GLU A 177 -14.20 18.34 2.04
N LEU A 178 -13.51 17.41 2.71
CA LEU A 178 -12.18 17.65 3.23
C LEU A 178 -11.16 17.92 2.10
N ARG A 179 -11.19 17.10 1.05
CA ARG A 179 -10.35 17.24 -0.13
C ARG A 179 -10.63 18.56 -0.85
N ASP A 180 -11.90 18.94 -1.01
CA ASP A 180 -12.29 20.22 -1.60
C ASP A 180 -11.77 21.41 -0.79
N ALA A 181 -11.79 21.31 0.54
CA ALA A 181 -11.27 22.35 1.43
C ALA A 181 -9.73 22.47 1.39
N LEU A 182 -9.02 21.36 1.22
CA LEU A 182 -7.56 21.29 1.23
C LEU A 182 -6.91 21.52 -0.14
N THR A 183 -7.57 21.12 -1.23
CA THR A 183 -7.09 21.32 -2.61
C THR A 183 -6.55 22.72 -2.88
N PRO A 184 -7.29 23.83 -2.63
CA PRO A 184 -6.75 25.16 -2.88
C PRO A 184 -5.55 25.51 -1.99
N ARG A 185 -5.45 24.92 -0.80
CA ARG A 185 -4.37 25.19 0.15
C ARG A 185 -3.06 24.49 -0.24
N TRP A 186 -3.17 23.31 -0.83
CA TRP A 186 -2.04 22.49 -1.26
C TRP A 186 -1.53 22.78 -2.68
N GLN A 187 -2.18 23.69 -3.43
CA GLN A 187 -1.66 24.19 -4.71
C GLN A 187 -0.27 24.80 -4.61
N THR A 188 0.06 25.34 -3.43
CA THR A 188 1.40 25.83 -3.12
C THR A 188 1.97 24.99 -2.00
N ARG A 189 3.24 24.59 -2.12
CA ARG A 189 3.94 23.90 -1.04
C ARG A 189 3.98 24.80 0.19
N ARG A 190 3.68 24.21 1.35
CA ARG A 190 3.73 24.86 2.65
C ARG A 190 4.65 24.06 3.57
N GLU A 191 5.42 24.76 4.40
CA GLU A 191 6.30 24.12 5.39
C GLU A 191 5.44 23.65 6.57
N ALA A 192 5.47 22.36 6.87
CA ALA A 192 4.65 21.78 7.93
C ALA A 192 4.99 22.40 9.29
N LYS A 193 3.95 22.80 10.03
CA LYS A 193 4.02 23.40 11.36
C LYS A 193 3.07 22.67 12.31
N ILE A 194 3.40 21.40 12.53
CA ILE A 194 2.62 20.50 13.38
C ILE A 194 2.79 20.94 14.83
N PRO A 195 1.69 21.22 15.58
CA PRO A 195 1.78 21.53 17.00
C PRO A 195 2.40 20.38 17.80
N ALA A 196 3.15 20.71 18.86
CA ALA A 196 3.65 19.69 19.77
C ALA A 196 2.48 19.04 20.53
N SER A 197 2.45 17.70 20.53
CA SER A 197 1.48 16.94 21.33
C SER A 197 1.79 17.10 22.82
N THR A 198 0.76 17.34 23.64
CA THR A 198 0.88 17.45 25.10
C THR A 198 -0.13 16.56 25.79
N GLN A 199 0.07 16.26 27.08
CA GLN A 199 -0.87 15.46 27.86
C GLN A 199 -2.30 16.05 27.88
N HIS A 200 -2.44 17.37 27.77
CA HIS A 200 -3.75 18.04 27.78
C HIS A 200 -4.33 18.31 26.39
N THR A 201 -3.47 18.29 25.37
CA THR A 201 -3.84 18.55 23.99
C THR A 201 -3.12 17.53 23.10
N PRO A 202 -3.65 16.31 22.99
CA PRO A 202 -3.08 15.31 22.09
C PRO A 202 -3.21 15.79 20.65
N VAL A 203 -2.16 15.61 19.87
CA VAL A 203 -2.12 15.91 18.44
C VAL A 203 -2.08 14.61 17.67
N HIS A 204 -3.09 14.41 16.83
CA HIS A 204 -3.23 13.30 15.89
C HIS A 204 -2.90 13.83 14.49
N VAL A 205 -2.04 13.16 13.76
CA VAL A 205 -1.66 13.56 12.39
C VAL A 205 -2.14 12.47 11.47
N GLU A 206 -3.12 12.81 10.64
CA GLU A 206 -3.68 11.91 9.65
C GLU A 206 -3.29 12.38 8.25
N GLN A 207 -2.93 11.44 7.39
CA GLN A 207 -2.74 11.73 5.98
C GLN A 207 -4.11 11.71 5.30
N LEU A 208 -4.33 12.58 4.31
CA LEU A 208 -5.52 12.48 3.47
C LEU A 208 -5.39 11.23 2.58
N ASP A 209 -5.83 10.10 3.12
CA ASP A 209 -6.12 8.88 2.40
C ASP A 209 -7.63 8.59 2.45
N GLY A 210 -8.07 7.54 1.75
CA GLY A 210 -9.49 7.31 1.46
C GLY A 210 -10.38 7.05 2.69
N GLU A 211 -9.82 6.70 3.85
CA GLU A 211 -10.56 6.40 5.08
C GLU A 211 -9.79 6.92 6.30
N PHE A 212 -10.42 7.72 7.17
CA PHE A 212 -9.82 8.15 8.44
C PHE A 212 -10.29 7.25 9.57
N ASP A 213 -9.34 6.81 10.40
CA ASP A 213 -9.70 6.20 11.66
C ASP A 213 -10.34 7.25 12.60
N PRO A 214 -11.43 6.90 13.29
CA PRO A 214 -12.03 7.80 14.27
C PRO A 214 -11.02 8.15 15.37
N VAL A 215 -10.87 9.44 15.66
CA VAL A 215 -10.01 9.92 16.74
C VAL A 215 -10.74 9.77 18.06
N GLU A 216 -10.11 9.10 19.02
CA GLU A 216 -10.63 8.99 20.37
C GLU A 216 -10.38 10.28 21.17
N LEU A 217 -11.44 10.79 21.81
CA LEU A 217 -11.44 11.99 22.62
C LEU A 217 -11.77 11.64 24.06
N ARG A 218 -11.04 12.22 25.01
CA ARG A 218 -11.37 12.13 26.45
C ARG A 218 -12.24 13.29 26.88
N ASP A 219 -13.00 13.07 27.95
CA ASP A 219 -13.83 14.09 28.54
C ASP A 219 -13.02 15.30 29.01
N GLN A 220 -13.55 16.49 28.74
CA GLN A 220 -12.93 17.77 29.10
C GLN A 220 -11.50 17.95 28.53
N GLN A 221 -11.17 17.23 27.46
CA GLN A 221 -9.91 17.31 26.76
C GLN A 221 -10.15 17.79 25.33
N ARG A 222 -9.27 18.68 24.85
CA ARG A 222 -9.25 19.11 23.46
C ARG A 222 -8.21 18.29 22.71
N ALA A 223 -8.60 17.58 21.65
CA ALA A 223 -7.64 17.00 20.72
C ALA A 223 -7.43 17.93 19.52
N ILE A 224 -6.27 17.82 18.88
CA ILE A 224 -5.98 18.45 17.59
C ILE A 224 -5.83 17.34 16.56
N LEU A 225 -6.61 17.40 15.50
CA LEU A 225 -6.48 16.55 14.32
C LEU A 225 -5.85 17.38 13.20
N VAL A 226 -4.64 17.00 12.80
CA VAL A 226 -3.88 17.61 11.72
C VAL A 226 -4.08 16.77 10.47
N ILE A 227 -4.62 17.37 9.41
CA ILE A 227 -4.73 16.72 8.11
C ILE A 227 -3.53 17.12 7.26
N ALA A 228 -2.68 16.14 6.95
CA ALA A 228 -1.50 16.30 6.12
C ALA A 228 -1.74 15.73 4.70
N PRO A 229 -1.12 16.30 3.67
CA PRO A 229 -1.15 15.69 2.35
C PRO A 229 -0.41 14.35 2.39
N ARG A 230 -0.97 13.32 1.74
CA ARG A 230 -0.21 12.10 1.47
C ARG A 230 0.85 12.40 0.42
N PHE A 231 2.12 12.20 0.80
CA PHE A 231 3.26 12.38 -0.08
C PHE A 231 4.34 11.34 0.24
N ALA A 232 4.51 10.39 -0.67
CA ALA A 232 5.48 9.32 -0.55
C ALA A 232 6.45 9.34 -1.73
N CYS A 233 7.58 8.69 -1.57
CA CYS A 233 8.49 8.42 -2.67
C CYS A 233 9.03 7.00 -2.56
N ARG A 234 9.18 6.36 -3.72
CA ARG A 234 9.68 5.01 -3.87
C ARG A 234 10.88 5.04 -4.79
N GLU A 235 12.03 4.64 -4.25
CA GLU A 235 13.21 4.43 -5.04
C GLU A 235 13.16 3.04 -5.71
N VAL A 236 13.41 3.02 -7.01
CA VAL A 236 13.73 1.80 -7.77
C VAL A 236 15.24 1.75 -7.83
N GLU A 237 15.80 0.85 -7.02
CA GLU A 237 17.23 0.79 -6.70
C GLU A 237 18.14 0.70 -7.93
N ALA A 238 19.37 1.15 -7.74
CA ALA A 238 20.39 1.18 -8.77
C ALA A 238 20.73 -0.15 -9.44
N THR A 239 20.72 -1.25 -8.68
CA THR A 239 21.02 -2.62 -9.15
C THR A 239 20.05 -3.06 -10.27
N THR A 240 18.91 -2.38 -10.36
CA THR A 240 17.94 -2.51 -11.45
C THR A 240 18.51 -2.14 -12.82
N PHE A 241 19.53 -1.28 -12.90
CA PHE A 241 20.07 -0.76 -14.15
C PHE A 241 21.59 -0.98 -14.26
N ALA A 242 21.99 -1.80 -15.24
CA ALA A 242 23.40 -1.90 -15.59
C ALA A 242 23.97 -0.55 -16.11
N PHE A 243 25.30 -0.40 -16.00
CA PHE A 243 26.01 0.77 -16.51
C PHE A 243 25.68 1.06 -17.97
N GLY A 244 25.28 2.31 -18.27
CA GLY A 244 24.90 2.73 -19.63
C GLY A 244 23.63 2.06 -20.19
N ARG A 245 22.82 1.42 -19.34
CA ARG A 245 21.58 0.71 -19.75
C ARG A 245 20.34 1.28 -19.05
N SER A 246 19.21 1.10 -19.70
CA SER A 246 17.86 1.49 -19.28
C SER A 246 16.90 0.33 -19.10
N PHE A 247 17.31 -0.89 -19.45
CA PHE A 247 16.52 -2.09 -19.19
C PHE A 247 16.41 -2.33 -17.67
N VAL A 248 15.18 -2.55 -17.20
CA VAL A 248 14.85 -2.84 -15.80
C VAL A 248 15.10 -4.32 -15.53
N ARG A 249 16.13 -4.65 -14.75
CA ARG A 249 16.46 -6.02 -14.33
C ARG A 249 15.49 -6.54 -13.26
N SER A 250 15.54 -7.84 -13.01
CA SER A 250 14.66 -8.52 -12.04
C SER A 250 14.82 -8.00 -10.61
N ALA A 251 16.00 -7.47 -10.24
CA ALA A 251 16.23 -6.84 -8.94
C ALA A 251 15.23 -5.69 -8.66
N GLY A 252 14.78 -4.96 -9.70
CA GLY A 252 13.82 -3.87 -9.53
C GLY A 252 12.36 -4.31 -9.42
N VAL A 253 12.05 -5.60 -9.55
CA VAL A 253 10.66 -6.10 -9.57
C VAL A 253 9.96 -5.82 -8.24
N ALA A 254 10.61 -6.10 -7.10
CA ALA A 254 10.02 -5.90 -5.78
C ALA A 254 9.68 -4.42 -5.53
N SER A 255 10.62 -3.50 -5.81
CA SER A 255 10.41 -2.05 -5.63
C SER A 255 9.28 -1.54 -6.54
N LEU A 256 9.24 -1.97 -7.81
CA LEU A 256 8.16 -1.58 -8.73
C LEU A 256 6.81 -2.15 -8.32
N ALA A 257 6.79 -3.35 -7.75
CA ALA A 257 5.56 -3.98 -7.30
C ALA A 257 4.97 -3.27 -6.07
N ALA A 258 5.81 -2.71 -5.19
CA ALA A 258 5.35 -1.81 -4.12
C ALA A 258 4.73 -0.53 -4.68
N VAL A 259 5.36 0.10 -5.70
CA VAL A 259 4.80 1.27 -6.40
C VAL A 259 3.44 0.95 -7.03
N ALA A 260 3.35 -0.18 -7.74
CA ALA A 260 2.12 -0.58 -8.42
C ALA A 260 0.98 -0.84 -7.43
N GLN A 261 1.29 -1.51 -6.32
CA GLN A 261 0.31 -1.77 -5.26
C GLN A 261 -0.26 -0.49 -4.67
N GLU A 262 0.59 0.50 -4.42
CA GLU A 262 0.19 1.79 -3.87
C GLU A 262 -0.71 2.55 -4.87
N LEU A 263 -0.32 2.62 -6.15
CA LEU A 263 -1.12 3.30 -7.19
C LEU A 263 -2.40 2.56 -7.62
N GLN A 264 -2.55 1.30 -7.22
CA GLN A 264 -3.75 0.49 -7.44
C GLN A 264 -4.79 0.63 -6.33
N GLN A 265 -4.46 1.35 -5.26
CA GLN A 265 -5.43 1.73 -4.24
C GLN A 265 -6.53 2.61 -4.88
N ASP A 266 -7.78 2.43 -4.43
CA ASP A 266 -8.95 3.16 -4.94
C ASP A 266 -9.15 4.51 -4.22
N ASP A 267 -8.05 5.24 -4.00
CA ASP A 267 -8.04 6.47 -3.19
C ASP A 267 -7.76 7.74 -4.01
N GLY A 268 -7.45 7.59 -5.29
CA GLY A 268 -7.23 8.73 -6.18
C GLY A 268 -5.76 9.09 -6.39
N GLN A 269 -4.80 8.40 -5.76
CA GLN A 269 -3.39 8.78 -5.81
C GLN A 269 -2.84 8.94 -7.23
N GLN A 270 -1.86 9.82 -7.34
CA GLN A 270 -1.13 10.13 -8.56
C GLN A 270 0.37 9.96 -8.36
N ALA A 271 1.11 9.82 -9.45
CA ALA A 271 2.56 9.66 -9.42
C ALA A 271 3.32 10.50 -10.45
N MET A 272 4.58 10.80 -10.14
CA MET A 272 5.59 11.30 -11.08
C MET A 272 6.81 10.39 -11.06
N ILE A 273 7.31 9.99 -12.24
CA ILE A 273 8.50 9.14 -12.39
C ILE A 273 9.69 9.98 -12.85
N PHE A 274 10.77 9.93 -12.07
CA PHE A 274 12.06 10.56 -12.40
C PHE A 274 13.18 9.53 -12.52
N GLY A 275 13.84 9.50 -13.67
CA GLY A 275 15.04 8.69 -13.88
C GLY A 275 16.32 9.46 -13.62
N HIS A 276 17.34 8.77 -13.14
CA HIS A 276 18.64 9.34 -12.81
C HIS A 276 19.77 8.53 -13.46
N THR A 277 20.93 9.17 -13.61
CA THR A 277 22.19 8.51 -14.00
C THR A 277 23.29 8.85 -13.01
N ASP A 278 24.39 8.11 -13.10
CA ASP A 278 25.66 8.55 -12.51
C ASP A 278 26.24 9.76 -13.29
N LEU A 279 27.41 10.23 -12.84
CA LEU A 279 28.12 11.37 -13.40
C LEU A 279 29.01 10.99 -14.60
N SER A 280 28.96 9.75 -15.08
CA SER A 280 29.82 9.34 -16.20
C SER A 280 29.27 9.89 -17.49
N GLY A 281 30.14 10.45 -18.34
CA GLY A 281 29.87 10.89 -19.72
C GLY A 281 29.07 12.20 -19.88
N PRO A 282 28.64 12.54 -21.11
CA PRO A 282 28.05 13.84 -21.40
C PRO A 282 26.63 14.01 -20.82
N ALA A 283 26.36 15.18 -20.23
CA ALA A 283 25.06 15.52 -19.65
C ALA A 283 23.85 15.25 -20.56
N LEU A 284 23.95 15.50 -21.88
CA LEU A 284 22.85 15.24 -22.82
C LEU A 284 22.60 13.74 -23.00
N ALA A 285 23.66 12.93 -23.04
CA ALA A 285 23.54 11.48 -23.12
C ALA A 285 22.92 10.93 -21.83
N ASN A 286 23.34 11.45 -20.66
CA ASN A 286 22.78 11.12 -19.36
C ASN A 286 21.31 11.53 -19.22
N LYS A 287 20.93 12.69 -19.74
CA LYS A 287 19.54 13.14 -19.83
C LYS A 287 18.67 12.16 -20.62
N ARG A 288 19.13 11.71 -21.78
CA ARG A 288 18.38 10.75 -22.62
C ARG A 288 18.36 9.35 -22.02
N LEU A 289 19.45 8.91 -21.41
CA LEU A 289 19.53 7.61 -20.73
C LEU A 289 18.56 7.55 -19.54
N SER A 290 18.56 8.57 -18.68
CA SER A 290 17.60 8.67 -17.57
C SER A 290 16.14 8.75 -18.04
N GLU A 291 15.85 9.44 -19.14
CA GLU A 291 14.49 9.44 -19.72
C GLU A 291 14.08 8.05 -20.18
N ARG A 292 14.99 7.27 -20.78
CA ARG A 292 14.73 5.89 -21.17
C ARG A 292 14.50 4.98 -19.96
N ARG A 293 15.24 5.18 -18.87
CA ARG A 293 15.01 4.46 -17.59
C ARG A 293 13.61 4.72 -17.04
N ALA A 294 13.21 5.99 -16.98
CA ALA A 294 11.89 6.37 -16.51
C ALA A 294 10.77 5.86 -17.44
N HIS A 295 11.02 5.84 -18.76
CA HIS A 295 10.11 5.27 -19.75
C HIS A 295 9.93 3.75 -19.57
N ALA A 296 11.01 3.02 -19.29
CA ALA A 296 10.96 1.57 -19.07
C ALA A 296 10.15 1.23 -17.81
N VAL A 297 10.34 1.98 -16.72
CA VAL A 297 9.55 1.86 -15.49
C VAL A 297 8.06 2.12 -15.77
N PHE A 298 7.73 3.22 -16.46
CA PHE A 298 6.35 3.52 -16.83
C PHE A 298 5.71 2.40 -17.65
N ALA A 299 6.42 1.87 -18.66
CA ALA A 299 5.91 0.80 -19.50
C ALA A 299 5.64 -0.48 -18.69
N LEU A 300 6.52 -0.84 -17.75
CA LEU A 300 6.32 -2.00 -16.87
C LEU A 300 5.13 -1.81 -15.92
N LEU A 301 4.96 -0.64 -15.29
CA LEU A 301 3.84 -0.40 -14.37
C LEU A 301 2.49 -0.41 -15.10
N THR A 302 2.45 0.04 -16.35
CA THR A 302 1.21 0.19 -17.14
C THR A 302 0.94 -0.95 -18.12
N HIS A 303 1.85 -1.94 -18.20
CA HIS A 303 1.85 -3.01 -19.20
C HIS A 303 1.80 -2.48 -20.66
N ASP A 304 2.35 -1.30 -20.93
CA ASP A 304 2.35 -0.69 -22.27
C ASP A 304 3.43 -1.32 -23.16
N PHE A 305 3.05 -2.37 -23.87
CA PHE A 305 3.96 -3.08 -24.77
C PHE A 305 4.47 -2.22 -25.92
N GLU A 306 3.67 -1.31 -26.47
CA GLU A 306 4.12 -0.52 -27.63
C GLU A 306 5.26 0.42 -27.22
N ARG A 307 5.17 1.03 -26.03
CA ARG A 307 6.27 1.80 -25.44
C ARG A 307 7.52 0.95 -25.17
N TRP A 308 7.32 -0.26 -24.65
CA TRP A 308 8.43 -1.19 -24.42
C TRP A 308 9.10 -1.61 -25.74
N ASP A 309 8.33 -1.93 -26.79
CA ASP A 309 8.84 -2.29 -28.12
C ASP A 309 9.53 -1.10 -28.80
N ASP A 310 9.11 0.13 -28.52
CA ASP A 310 9.84 1.34 -28.94
C ASP A 310 11.22 1.43 -28.29
N LEU A 311 11.32 1.19 -26.98
CA LEU A 311 12.61 1.13 -26.27
C LEU A 311 13.50 0.01 -26.81
N TRP A 312 12.90 -1.14 -27.15
CA TRP A 312 13.58 -2.30 -27.72
C TRP A 312 14.17 -2.01 -29.10
N ARG A 313 13.40 -1.36 -29.97
CA ARG A 313 13.79 -1.05 -31.36
C ARG A 313 14.74 0.14 -31.43
N ALA A 314 14.64 1.07 -30.48
CA ALA A 314 15.50 2.24 -30.39
C ALA A 314 16.97 1.83 -30.26
N ARG A 315 17.84 2.60 -30.91
CA ARG A 315 19.29 2.51 -30.77
C ARG A 315 19.80 3.83 -30.25
N LEU A 316 20.33 3.84 -29.03
CA LEU A 316 21.03 5.01 -28.52
C LEU A 316 22.49 4.88 -28.97
N ASN A 317 22.85 5.56 -30.06
CA ASN A 317 24.22 5.60 -30.58
C ASN A 317 24.92 6.88 -30.10
N GLU A 318 24.90 7.14 -28.80
CA GLU A 318 25.39 8.38 -28.21
C GLU A 318 26.63 8.12 -27.39
N GLN A 319 27.79 8.52 -27.91
CA GLN A 319 29.05 8.33 -27.22
C GLN A 319 29.00 8.93 -25.79
N PRO A 320 29.54 8.23 -24.79
CA PRO A 320 30.27 6.95 -24.88
C PRO A 320 29.39 5.68 -24.78
N TRP A 321 28.06 5.80 -24.80
CA TRP A 321 27.13 4.68 -24.64
C TRP A 321 26.56 4.20 -25.98
N HIS A 322 26.52 2.89 -26.15
CA HIS A 322 25.77 2.27 -27.22
C HIS A 322 24.75 1.33 -26.60
N GLU A 323 23.53 1.84 -26.42
CA GLU A 323 22.45 1.01 -25.90
C GLU A 323 21.64 0.43 -27.06
N ARG A 324 21.54 -0.90 -27.04
CA ARG A 324 20.63 -1.66 -27.88
C ARG A 324 20.12 -2.85 -27.08
N TRP A 325 18.81 -2.91 -26.91
CA TRP A 325 18.17 -4.09 -26.35
C TRP A 325 18.13 -5.21 -27.39
N GLY A 326 18.25 -6.45 -26.93
CA GLY A 326 18.29 -7.61 -27.80
C GLY A 326 18.32 -8.90 -27.00
N THR A 327 19.14 -9.84 -27.45
CA THR A 327 19.19 -11.18 -26.85
C THR A 327 19.50 -11.15 -25.35
N ARG A 328 20.32 -10.21 -24.88
CA ARG A 328 20.68 -10.09 -23.47
C ARG A 328 19.46 -9.79 -22.61
N GLU A 329 18.70 -8.77 -22.98
CA GLU A 329 17.46 -8.38 -22.30
C GLU A 329 16.38 -9.48 -22.40
N LEU A 330 16.35 -10.24 -23.50
CA LEU A 330 15.51 -11.44 -23.61
C LEU A 330 15.95 -12.54 -22.63
N GLN A 331 17.26 -12.82 -22.52
CA GLN A 331 17.81 -13.79 -21.57
C GLN A 331 17.46 -13.38 -20.13
N HIS A 332 17.61 -12.10 -19.78
CA HIS A 332 17.20 -11.55 -18.48
C HIS A 332 15.72 -11.84 -18.19
N MET A 333 14.79 -11.52 -19.11
CA MET A 333 13.36 -11.79 -18.90
C MET A 333 13.07 -13.29 -18.75
N LEU A 334 13.72 -14.14 -19.55
CA LEU A 334 13.55 -15.60 -19.44
C LEU A 334 14.05 -16.12 -18.09
N ASN A 335 15.23 -15.68 -17.64
CA ASN A 335 15.77 -16.03 -16.32
C ASN A 335 14.84 -15.59 -15.19
N ALA A 336 14.33 -14.35 -15.24
CA ALA A 336 13.38 -13.84 -14.25
C ALA A 336 12.07 -14.64 -14.20
N LEU A 337 11.66 -15.22 -15.33
CA LEU A 337 10.50 -16.11 -15.44
C LEU A 337 10.82 -17.58 -15.11
N ARG A 338 12.07 -17.89 -14.71
CA ARG A 338 12.59 -19.25 -14.51
C ARG A 338 12.43 -20.13 -15.74
N CYS A 339 12.51 -19.53 -16.93
CA CYS A 339 12.49 -20.24 -18.20
C CYS A 339 13.93 -20.59 -18.60
N ALA A 340 14.41 -21.70 -18.05
CA ALA A 340 15.73 -22.25 -18.30
C ALA A 340 15.78 -23.07 -19.60
N ASP A 341 16.93 -23.68 -19.90
CA ASP A 341 17.05 -24.64 -21.00
C ASP A 341 16.41 -26.01 -20.71
N ASP A 342 16.65 -27.00 -21.58
CA ASP A 342 16.07 -28.35 -21.45
C ASP A 342 16.66 -29.11 -20.24
N GLN A 343 17.81 -28.67 -19.72
CA GLN A 343 18.48 -29.22 -18.54
C GLN A 343 18.14 -28.45 -17.25
N GLY A 344 17.28 -27.42 -17.33
CA GLY A 344 16.93 -26.59 -16.18
C GLY A 344 18.02 -25.58 -15.78
N GLN A 345 19.04 -25.38 -16.61
CA GLN A 345 20.17 -24.53 -16.31
C GLN A 345 19.89 -23.07 -16.71
N VAL A 346 20.22 -22.12 -15.83
CA VAL A 346 20.01 -20.66 -16.01
C VAL A 346 20.79 -20.15 -17.23
N LEU A 347 20.20 -19.24 -18.00
CA LEU A 347 20.83 -18.70 -19.20
C LEU A 347 21.95 -17.72 -18.83
N ALA A 348 23.10 -17.83 -19.50
CA ALA A 348 24.09 -16.77 -19.48
C ALA A 348 23.51 -15.51 -20.17
N GLU A 349 23.62 -14.36 -19.53
CA GLU A 349 23.09 -13.07 -20.01
C GLU A 349 24.12 -12.37 -20.92
N ASP A 350 24.69 -13.14 -21.85
CA ASP A 350 25.84 -12.77 -22.68
C ASP A 350 25.44 -12.06 -23.99
N GLY A 351 24.15 -11.97 -24.28
CA GLY A 351 23.62 -11.39 -25.51
C GLY A 351 23.79 -12.27 -26.75
N ARG A 352 24.16 -13.55 -26.61
CA ARG A 352 24.32 -14.50 -27.71
C ARG A 352 23.11 -15.42 -27.83
N GLY A 353 22.55 -15.54 -29.03
CA GLY A 353 21.41 -16.42 -29.31
C GLY A 353 21.80 -17.89 -29.46
N GLY A 354 22.38 -18.48 -28.41
CA GLY A 354 22.88 -19.85 -28.41
C GLY A 354 21.78 -20.93 -28.37
N ALA A 355 22.20 -22.20 -28.34
CA ALA A 355 21.30 -23.34 -28.24
C ALA A 355 20.43 -23.28 -26.97
N ARG A 356 21.03 -22.92 -25.84
CA ARG A 356 20.36 -22.79 -24.53
C ARG A 356 19.26 -21.71 -24.55
N THR A 357 19.57 -20.52 -25.08
CA THR A 357 18.57 -19.45 -25.26
C THR A 357 17.45 -19.88 -26.21
N SER A 358 17.79 -20.63 -27.28
CA SER A 358 16.78 -21.15 -28.22
C SER A 358 15.86 -22.20 -27.56
N GLN A 359 16.41 -23.05 -26.68
CA GLN A 359 15.64 -24.00 -25.88
C GLN A 359 14.66 -23.29 -24.95
N ALA A 360 15.15 -22.31 -24.17
CA ALA A 360 14.31 -21.51 -23.29
C ALA A 360 13.19 -20.77 -24.06
N ILE A 361 13.49 -20.19 -25.23
CA ILE A 361 12.46 -19.57 -26.09
C ILE A 361 11.37 -20.59 -26.48
N ARG A 362 11.76 -21.82 -26.85
CA ARG A 362 10.79 -22.87 -27.18
C ARG A 362 9.93 -23.26 -25.99
N ARG A 363 10.51 -23.39 -24.79
CA ARG A 363 9.79 -23.65 -23.54
C ARG A 363 8.82 -22.53 -23.19
N PHE A 364 9.26 -21.28 -23.29
CA PHE A 364 8.41 -20.12 -23.09
C PHE A 364 7.20 -20.14 -24.05
N LYS A 365 7.41 -20.44 -25.33
CA LYS A 365 6.34 -20.56 -26.34
C LYS A 365 5.39 -21.72 -26.07
N ALA A 366 5.90 -22.83 -25.55
CA ALA A 366 5.10 -23.96 -25.11
C ALA A 366 4.31 -23.65 -23.82
N GLY A 367 4.67 -22.58 -23.11
CA GLY A 367 4.12 -22.27 -21.79
C GLY A 367 4.58 -23.25 -20.73
N ASP A 368 5.78 -23.83 -20.89
CA ASP A 368 6.42 -24.77 -19.98
C ASP A 368 7.50 -24.03 -19.16
N TYR A 369 7.05 -23.21 -18.22
CA TYR A 369 7.90 -22.50 -17.27
C TYR A 369 7.11 -22.17 -15.99
N PRO A 370 7.76 -22.11 -14.81
CA PRO A 370 7.06 -22.03 -13.52
C PRO A 370 6.23 -20.76 -13.31
N ARG A 371 6.64 -19.62 -13.87
CA ARG A 371 5.99 -18.32 -13.61
C ARG A 371 5.05 -17.89 -14.74
N LYS A 372 4.29 -18.83 -15.31
CA LYS A 372 3.42 -18.56 -16.44
C LYS A 372 2.13 -17.84 -16.03
N PRO A 373 1.83 -16.65 -16.59
CA PRO A 373 0.51 -16.05 -16.42
C PRO A 373 -0.59 -16.92 -17.06
N ALA A 374 -1.72 -17.07 -16.39
CA ALA A 374 -2.84 -17.90 -16.86
C ALA A 374 -3.37 -17.46 -18.23
N GLU A 375 -3.26 -16.17 -18.54
CA GLU A 375 -3.74 -15.50 -19.73
C GLU A 375 -2.70 -15.36 -20.86
N GLN A 376 -1.52 -15.97 -20.73
CA GLN A 376 -0.50 -15.95 -21.79
C GLN A 376 -1.09 -16.49 -23.11
N ALA A 377 -0.94 -15.72 -24.19
CA ALA A 377 -1.45 -16.14 -25.49
C ALA A 377 -0.65 -17.33 -26.06
N LYS A 378 -1.30 -18.17 -26.85
CA LYS A 378 -0.60 -19.21 -27.61
C LYS A 378 0.30 -18.55 -28.66
N LEU A 379 1.60 -18.84 -28.59
CA LEU A 379 2.58 -18.32 -29.54
C LEU A 379 2.84 -19.30 -30.68
N PRO A 380 3.10 -18.81 -31.92
CA PRO A 380 3.49 -19.68 -33.01
C PRO A 380 4.88 -20.30 -32.79
N HIS A 381 5.07 -21.54 -33.24
CA HIS A 381 6.33 -22.29 -33.19
C HIS A 381 7.36 -21.80 -34.23
N THR A 382 7.70 -20.52 -34.21
CA THR A 382 8.85 -19.99 -34.96
C THR A 382 10.08 -19.97 -34.06
N ASP A 383 11.30 -20.06 -34.59
CA ASP A 383 12.51 -19.85 -33.78
C ASP A 383 12.95 -18.38 -33.73
N SER A 384 12.24 -17.49 -34.45
CA SER A 384 12.57 -16.06 -34.51
C SER A 384 11.98 -15.26 -33.35
N VAL A 385 12.76 -14.29 -32.85
CA VAL A 385 12.31 -13.27 -31.90
C VAL A 385 11.52 -12.19 -32.64
N ASN A 386 10.26 -12.48 -32.93
CA ASN A 386 9.32 -11.57 -33.57
C ASN A 386 8.63 -10.64 -32.55
N LYS A 387 7.80 -9.70 -33.03
CA LYS A 387 7.06 -8.75 -32.18
C LYS A 387 6.13 -9.48 -31.21
N ASP A 388 5.47 -10.55 -31.66
CA ASP A 388 4.52 -11.32 -30.84
C ASP A 388 5.22 -12.03 -29.67
N LEU A 389 6.38 -12.67 -29.91
CA LEU A 389 7.17 -13.25 -28.83
C LEU A 389 7.59 -12.18 -27.83
N ARG A 390 8.09 -11.02 -28.30
CA ARG A 390 8.47 -9.93 -27.41
C ARG A 390 7.30 -9.42 -26.59
N ARG A 391 6.10 -9.35 -27.19
CA ARG A 391 4.88 -8.93 -26.50
C ARG A 391 4.55 -9.84 -25.34
N GLU A 392 4.43 -11.14 -25.61
CA GLU A 392 4.06 -12.10 -24.56
C GLU A 392 5.16 -12.22 -23.50
N LEU A 393 6.43 -12.17 -23.89
CA LEU A 393 7.55 -12.17 -22.95
C LEU A 393 7.55 -10.94 -22.05
N PHE A 394 7.35 -9.75 -22.64
CA PHE A 394 7.19 -8.51 -21.88
C PHE A 394 5.99 -8.58 -20.93
N LEU A 395 4.82 -9.00 -21.39
CA LEU A 395 3.62 -9.07 -20.53
C LEU A 395 3.78 -10.08 -19.39
N ALA A 396 4.44 -11.21 -19.63
CA ALA A 396 4.77 -12.16 -18.58
C ALA A 396 5.75 -11.54 -17.56
N TYR A 397 6.76 -10.83 -18.05
CA TYR A 397 7.74 -10.15 -17.20
C TYR A 397 7.13 -9.00 -16.38
N ALA A 398 6.30 -8.16 -17.00
CA ALA A 398 5.60 -7.07 -16.33
C ALA A 398 4.65 -7.58 -15.23
N LYS A 399 4.07 -8.77 -15.40
CA LYS A 399 3.23 -9.39 -14.37
C LYS A 399 3.97 -9.88 -13.13
N LEU A 400 5.31 -9.95 -13.19
CA LEU A 400 6.11 -10.10 -11.97
C LEU A 400 6.05 -8.83 -11.10
N VAL A 401 5.86 -7.66 -11.73
CA VAL A 401 5.69 -6.37 -11.04
C VAL A 401 4.26 -6.23 -10.53
N CYS A 402 3.26 -6.32 -11.41
CA CYS A 402 1.86 -6.21 -11.02
C CYS A 402 0.96 -7.05 -11.92
N ARG A 403 -0.02 -7.75 -11.35
CA ARG A 403 -0.93 -8.60 -12.15
C ARG A 403 -1.85 -7.76 -13.03
N THR A 404 -2.41 -6.72 -12.44
CA THR A 404 -3.21 -5.69 -13.11
C THR A 404 -2.28 -4.55 -13.51
N PRO A 405 -2.42 -3.94 -14.69
CA PRO A 405 -1.68 -2.72 -15.01
C PRO A 405 -2.15 -1.55 -14.13
N VAL A 406 -1.23 -0.68 -13.72
CA VAL A 406 -1.56 0.63 -13.17
C VAL A 406 -2.20 1.47 -14.28
N ASP A 407 -3.27 2.20 -13.97
CA ASP A 407 -3.88 3.13 -14.93
C ASP A 407 -2.86 4.23 -15.31
N ALA A 408 -2.60 4.36 -16.61
CA ALA A 408 -1.69 5.36 -17.14
C ALA A 408 -2.07 6.80 -16.74
N GLN A 409 -3.35 7.08 -16.46
CA GLN A 409 -3.83 8.39 -16.00
C GLN A 409 -3.38 8.75 -14.58
N ARG A 410 -2.92 7.76 -13.79
CA ARG A 410 -2.32 7.99 -12.48
C ARG A 410 -1.00 8.75 -12.57
N PHE A 411 -0.33 8.73 -13.73
CA PHE A 411 0.97 9.37 -13.89
C PHE A 411 0.83 10.80 -14.42
N VAL A 412 1.16 11.77 -13.57
CA VAL A 412 1.10 13.19 -13.91
C VAL A 412 2.17 13.53 -14.94
N PRO A 413 1.80 14.18 -16.07
CA PRO A 413 2.78 14.57 -17.08
C PRO A 413 3.82 15.55 -16.54
N VAL A 414 5.09 15.22 -16.74
CA VAL A 414 6.25 16.08 -16.53
C VAL A 414 6.75 16.56 -17.88
N GLY A 415 6.59 17.85 -18.20
CA GLY A 415 6.98 18.39 -19.50
C GLY A 415 6.23 17.76 -20.67
N GLY A 416 4.96 17.39 -20.47
CA GLY A 416 4.11 16.72 -21.46
C GLY A 416 4.31 15.21 -21.62
N SER A 417 5.13 14.57 -20.77
CA SER A 417 5.40 13.12 -20.79
C SER A 417 5.06 12.50 -19.43
N PRO A 418 4.51 11.27 -19.33
CA PRO A 418 4.17 10.66 -18.03
C PRO A 418 5.38 10.24 -17.18
N PHE A 419 6.59 10.54 -17.67
CA PHE A 419 7.87 10.26 -17.02
C PHE A 419 8.89 11.32 -17.46
N MET A 420 9.99 11.44 -16.70
CA MET A 420 11.08 12.37 -17.02
C MET A 420 12.42 11.83 -16.56
N GLY A 421 13.49 12.13 -17.29
CA GLY A 421 14.87 11.92 -16.81
C GLY A 421 15.47 13.22 -16.26
N CYS A 422 16.13 13.12 -15.12
CA CYS A 422 16.89 14.21 -14.51
C CYS A 422 18.38 14.21 -14.91
N GLY A 423 18.83 13.21 -15.66
CA GLY A 423 20.24 13.01 -15.98
C GLY A 423 21.09 12.83 -14.72
N GLU A 424 22.26 13.43 -14.74
CA GLU A 424 23.29 13.37 -13.69
C GLU A 424 23.13 14.45 -12.62
N TYR A 425 22.03 15.22 -12.63
CA TYR A 425 21.92 16.45 -11.83
C TYR A 425 21.54 16.22 -10.36
N ASN A 426 21.15 15.00 -9.98
CA ASN A 426 20.74 14.66 -8.61
C ASN A 426 21.41 13.35 -8.13
N PRO A 427 22.76 13.27 -8.15
CA PRO A 427 23.46 12.06 -7.78
C PRO A 427 23.46 11.87 -6.25
N LEU A 428 23.59 10.63 -5.82
CA LEU A 428 23.76 10.27 -4.40
C LEU A 428 25.22 10.41 -3.96
N SER A 429 26.17 10.21 -4.88
CA SER A 429 27.61 10.41 -4.69
C SER A 429 28.21 11.32 -5.76
N LEU A 430 29.35 11.97 -5.47
CA LEU A 430 30.14 12.69 -6.48
C LEU A 430 31.09 11.77 -7.27
N GLU A 431 31.06 10.47 -7.00
CA GLU A 431 31.83 9.48 -7.76
C GLU A 431 31.30 9.32 -9.19
N GLY A 432 32.22 9.32 -10.16
CA GLY A 432 31.87 9.27 -11.58
C GLY A 432 30.99 8.09 -11.97
N ARG A 433 31.23 6.91 -11.39
CA ARG A 433 30.54 5.64 -11.70
C ARG A 433 29.73 5.10 -10.54
N ASP A 434 29.21 6.00 -9.69
CA ASP A 434 28.36 5.63 -8.57
C ASP A 434 27.16 4.79 -9.05
N GLU A 435 27.08 3.55 -8.58
CA GLU A 435 25.97 2.68 -8.93
C GLU A 435 24.67 3.23 -8.34
N ALA A 436 24.65 3.65 -7.07
CA ALA A 436 23.46 4.12 -6.35
C ALA A 436 22.73 5.27 -7.08
N SER A 437 23.46 6.13 -7.79
CA SER A 437 22.88 7.19 -8.60
C SER A 437 22.06 6.71 -9.82
N ARG A 438 22.20 5.45 -10.25
CA ARG A 438 21.52 4.86 -11.43
C ARG A 438 20.09 4.40 -11.13
N ARG A 439 19.29 5.23 -10.49
CA ARG A 439 17.95 4.87 -9.98
C ARG A 439 16.81 5.49 -10.78
N ASN A 440 15.59 5.04 -10.49
CA ASN A 440 14.40 5.87 -10.69
C ASN A 440 13.78 6.19 -9.33
N VAL A 441 13.09 7.32 -9.23
CA VAL A 441 12.28 7.68 -8.08
C VAL A 441 10.85 7.94 -8.56
N VAL A 442 9.89 7.28 -7.92
CA VAL A 442 8.46 7.49 -8.14
C VAL A 442 7.91 8.24 -6.94
N PHE A 443 7.53 9.50 -7.13
CA PHE A 443 6.79 10.26 -6.13
C PHE A 443 5.31 9.91 -6.26
N ILE A 444 4.67 9.58 -5.15
CA ILE A 444 3.25 9.23 -5.07
C ILE A 444 2.58 10.23 -4.15
N PHE A 445 1.47 10.82 -4.57
CA PHE A 445 0.82 11.90 -3.83
C PHE A 445 -0.68 11.95 -4.06
N ASP A 446 -1.41 12.55 -3.11
CA ASP A 446 -2.81 12.92 -3.32
C ASP A 446 -2.89 14.01 -4.43
N PRO A 447 -3.85 13.94 -5.36
CA PRO A 447 -4.03 14.97 -6.40
C PRO A 447 -4.12 16.40 -5.89
N ALA A 448 -4.71 16.61 -4.70
CA ALA A 448 -4.79 17.91 -4.05
C ALA A 448 -3.39 18.43 -3.68
N ALA A 449 -2.44 17.54 -3.40
CA ALA A 449 -1.04 17.82 -3.07
C ALA A 449 -0.09 17.70 -4.27
N ALA A 450 -0.62 17.71 -5.49
CA ALA A 450 0.19 17.58 -6.69
C ALA A 450 1.27 18.67 -6.75
N PRO A 451 2.55 18.30 -6.98
CA PRO A 451 3.62 19.27 -7.18
C PRO A 451 3.31 20.21 -8.35
N ALA A 452 3.84 21.43 -8.29
CA ALA A 452 3.78 22.38 -9.39
C ALA A 452 4.37 21.78 -10.68
N GLU A 453 3.91 22.24 -11.85
CA GLU A 453 4.38 21.68 -13.11
C GLU A 453 5.91 21.84 -13.25
N PRO A 454 6.67 20.74 -13.42
CA PRO A 454 8.10 20.78 -13.60
C PRO A 454 8.49 21.51 -14.89
N PRO A 455 9.56 22.34 -14.88
CA PRO A 455 10.03 23.02 -16.08
C PRO A 455 10.74 22.09 -17.07
N CYS A 456 10.94 20.83 -16.71
CA CYS A 456 11.70 19.84 -17.47
C CYS A 456 11.06 19.55 -18.84
N ALA A 457 11.88 19.20 -19.83
CA ALA A 457 11.40 18.75 -21.13
C ALA A 457 12.23 17.56 -21.63
N ILE A 458 11.58 16.62 -22.32
CA ILE A 458 12.23 15.43 -22.87
C ILE A 458 13.34 15.83 -23.85
N GLY A 459 14.53 15.24 -23.69
CA GLY A 459 15.70 15.41 -24.54
C GLY A 459 16.36 16.79 -24.48
N LYS A 460 15.95 17.69 -23.56
CA LYS A 460 16.46 19.07 -23.46
C LYS A 460 17.14 19.32 -22.12
N LEU A 461 18.35 19.90 -22.17
CA LEU A 461 19.10 20.28 -20.97
C LEU A 461 18.74 21.68 -20.44
N ASN A 462 18.49 22.64 -21.34
CA ASN A 462 18.35 24.06 -20.96
C ASN A 462 17.35 24.30 -19.81
N PRO A 463 16.15 23.70 -19.80
CA PRO A 463 15.20 23.93 -18.72
C PRO A 463 15.69 23.39 -17.36
N CYS A 464 16.40 22.25 -17.36
CA CYS A 464 16.99 21.67 -16.17
C CYS A 464 18.18 22.53 -15.67
N GLN A 465 19.07 22.94 -16.58
CA GLN A 465 20.25 23.74 -16.28
C GLN A 465 19.90 25.11 -15.66
N ALA A 466 18.81 25.73 -16.11
CA ALA A 466 18.32 27.00 -15.55
C ALA A 466 17.87 26.89 -14.07
N ARG A 467 17.72 25.67 -13.55
CA ARG A 467 17.25 25.39 -12.19
C ARG A 467 18.30 24.72 -11.32
N LEU A 468 19.54 24.58 -11.78
CA LEU A 468 20.60 23.99 -10.97
C LEU A 468 21.12 24.98 -9.92
N ASP A 469 21.29 24.47 -8.70
CA ASP A 469 22.12 25.10 -7.68
C ASP A 469 23.60 24.94 -8.04
N GLU A 470 24.43 25.75 -7.36
CA GLU A 470 25.89 25.61 -7.41
C GLU A 470 26.30 24.18 -7.01
N PRO A 471 27.38 23.63 -7.59
CA PRO A 471 27.91 22.34 -7.16
C PRO A 471 28.17 22.34 -5.64
N PRO A 472 27.91 21.21 -4.96
CA PRO A 472 28.22 21.10 -3.54
C PRO A 472 29.73 21.32 -3.31
N PRO A 473 30.13 21.98 -2.20
CA PRO A 473 31.54 22.06 -1.81
C PRO A 473 32.15 20.66 -1.64
N GLU A 474 33.46 20.58 -1.88
CA GLU A 474 34.23 19.34 -1.70
C GLU A 474 34.12 18.86 -0.24
N GLY A 475 33.87 17.56 -0.05
CA GLY A 475 33.73 16.93 1.27
C GLY A 475 32.33 17.01 1.89
N GLN A 476 31.33 17.66 1.25
CA GLN A 476 29.94 17.59 1.71
C GLN A 476 29.41 16.14 1.60
N ALA A 477 28.66 15.67 2.60
CA ALA A 477 27.95 14.38 2.52
C ALA A 477 26.71 14.49 1.61
N GLY A 478 26.41 13.42 0.85
CA GLY A 478 25.23 13.35 0.00
C GLY A 478 23.90 13.29 0.79
N PRO A 479 22.74 13.35 0.11
CA PRO A 479 22.60 13.37 -1.34
C PRO A 479 22.84 14.76 -1.97
N PHE A 480 23.30 14.80 -3.22
CA PHE A 480 23.69 16.03 -3.92
C PHE A 480 22.64 16.51 -4.93
N TYR A 481 21.41 16.74 -4.48
CA TYR A 481 20.33 17.22 -5.35
C TYR A 481 20.59 18.66 -5.83
N ARG A 482 21.02 18.83 -7.09
CA ARG A 482 21.32 20.17 -7.64
C ARG A 482 20.11 20.78 -8.33
N CYS A 483 19.20 19.99 -8.88
CA CYS A 483 18.00 20.55 -9.50
C CYS A 483 17.05 21.05 -8.40
N ARG A 484 16.85 22.38 -8.29
CA ARG A 484 15.97 22.98 -7.26
C ARG A 484 14.59 22.35 -7.23
N TYR A 485 13.95 22.17 -8.39
CA TYR A 485 12.65 21.50 -8.48
C TYR A 485 12.68 20.08 -7.89
N TYR A 486 13.69 19.28 -8.25
CA TYR A 486 13.81 17.91 -7.75
C TYR A 486 14.10 17.89 -6.24
N LYS A 487 14.94 18.80 -5.76
CA LYS A 487 15.23 18.96 -4.33
C LYS A 487 13.98 19.37 -3.55
N ASP A 488 13.17 20.26 -4.11
CA ASP A 488 11.92 20.71 -3.50
C ASP A 488 10.92 19.56 -3.36
N ILE A 489 10.72 18.76 -4.41
CA ILE A 489 9.82 17.60 -4.34
C ILE A 489 10.40 16.48 -3.46
N ALA A 490 11.71 16.19 -3.53
CA ALA A 490 12.35 15.17 -2.72
C ALA A 490 12.30 15.50 -1.23
N SER A 491 12.40 16.78 -0.85
CA SER A 491 12.26 17.23 0.53
C SER A 491 10.82 17.22 1.07
N ALA A 492 9.82 16.99 0.22
CA ALA A 492 8.45 16.72 0.68
C ALA A 492 8.25 15.25 1.07
N CYS A 493 9.16 14.38 0.65
CA CYS A 493 9.11 12.96 0.99
C CYS A 493 9.74 12.72 2.38
N PRO A 494 9.06 11.98 3.29
CA PRO A 494 9.58 11.69 4.63
C PRO A 494 10.98 11.04 4.62
N CYS A 495 11.28 10.22 3.63
CA CYS A 495 12.56 9.54 3.47
C CYS A 495 13.57 10.32 2.62
N ALA A 496 13.31 11.60 2.32
CA ALA A 496 14.18 12.48 1.53
C ALA A 496 14.62 11.90 0.16
N GLY A 497 13.84 10.96 -0.38
CA GLY A 497 14.14 10.28 -1.65
C GLY A 497 14.80 8.91 -1.54
N GLY A 498 15.02 8.33 -0.34
CA GLY A 498 15.54 6.97 -0.15
C GLY A 498 14.43 5.93 0.16
N PRO A 499 14.70 4.62 0.04
CA PRO A 499 13.71 3.59 0.36
C PRO A 499 13.45 3.54 1.88
N ASP A 500 12.25 3.95 2.33
CA ASP A 500 11.78 3.68 3.69
C ASP A 500 11.17 2.27 3.76
N LEU A 501 12.04 1.28 3.92
CA LEU A 501 11.65 -0.10 4.25
C LEU A 501 11.57 -0.31 5.78
N ALA A 502 11.74 0.76 6.58
CA ALA A 502 11.83 0.64 8.05
C ALA A 502 10.50 0.23 8.70
N ARG A 503 9.40 0.18 7.94
CA ARG A 503 8.05 -0.08 8.44
C ARG A 503 7.29 -1.14 7.63
N ASP A 504 8.01 -2.08 7.02
CA ASP A 504 7.40 -3.18 6.29
C ASP A 504 7.52 -4.50 7.06
N VAL A 505 6.44 -5.28 7.05
CA VAL A 505 6.42 -6.68 7.49
C VAL A 505 6.33 -7.57 6.26
N ILE A 506 7.36 -8.39 6.06
CA ILE A 506 7.41 -9.35 4.96
C ILE A 506 7.14 -10.75 5.53
N VAL A 507 6.12 -11.41 4.98
CA VAL A 507 5.76 -12.79 5.31
C VAL A 507 6.14 -13.67 4.13
N ARG A 508 7.18 -14.49 4.28
CA ARG A 508 7.60 -15.45 3.24
C ARG A 508 6.98 -16.81 3.50
N PHE A 509 6.61 -17.53 2.47
CA PHE A 509 6.00 -18.86 2.52
C PHE A 509 6.82 -19.84 1.68
N PHE A 510 7.06 -21.05 2.18
CA PHE A 510 7.73 -22.13 1.44
C PHE A 510 6.74 -22.86 0.52
N MET A 511 6.39 -22.22 -0.59
CA MET A 511 5.55 -22.77 -1.65
C MET A 511 5.84 -22.05 -2.97
N SER A 512 5.46 -22.67 -4.08
CA SER A 512 5.51 -22.05 -5.40
C SER A 512 4.42 -20.98 -5.57
N LEU A 513 4.58 -20.10 -6.58
CA LEU A 513 3.56 -19.10 -6.91
C LEU A 513 2.25 -19.73 -7.36
N ASP A 514 2.31 -20.87 -8.06
CA ASP A 514 1.12 -21.58 -8.54
C ASP A 514 0.32 -22.19 -7.37
N GLU A 515 1.01 -22.74 -6.37
CA GLU A 515 0.38 -23.18 -5.12
C GLU A 515 -0.26 -21.98 -4.40
N ALA A 516 0.47 -20.88 -4.23
CA ALA A 516 -0.06 -19.66 -3.62
C ALA A 516 -1.29 -19.12 -4.37
N ASN A 517 -1.29 -19.20 -5.71
CA ASN A 517 -2.41 -18.82 -6.57
C ASN A 517 -3.64 -19.73 -6.43
N ALA A 518 -3.42 -21.01 -6.17
CA ALA A 518 -4.49 -21.98 -5.95
C ALA A 518 -5.11 -21.87 -4.55
N LEU A 519 -4.41 -21.25 -3.60
CA LEU A 519 -4.88 -21.07 -2.23
C LEU A 519 -5.71 -19.78 -2.10
N PRO A 520 -6.97 -19.87 -1.64
CA PRO A 520 -7.83 -18.70 -1.47
C PRO A 520 -7.48 -17.88 -0.21
N HIS A 521 -6.35 -18.16 0.45
CA HIS A 521 -6.05 -17.60 1.77
C HIS A 521 -5.82 -16.09 1.71
N ARG A 522 -6.56 -15.38 2.55
CA ARG A 522 -6.33 -13.99 2.92
C ARG A 522 -5.64 -13.91 4.28
N PHE A 523 -4.53 -13.20 4.31
CA PHE A 523 -3.75 -12.87 5.49
C PHE A 523 -4.07 -11.44 5.90
N THR A 524 -4.32 -11.20 7.17
CA THR A 524 -4.67 -9.89 7.70
C THR A 524 -3.77 -9.57 8.86
N LEU A 525 -2.94 -8.54 8.71
CA LEU A 525 -2.10 -7.98 9.76
C LEU A 525 -2.88 -6.85 10.42
N GLU A 526 -3.08 -6.92 11.72
CA GLU A 526 -3.83 -5.93 12.48
C GLU A 526 -3.09 -5.51 13.75
N ALA A 527 -3.21 -4.24 14.13
CA ALA A 527 -2.70 -3.76 15.40
C ALA A 527 -3.69 -4.11 16.52
N GLU A 528 -3.18 -4.68 17.61
CA GLU A 528 -3.93 -4.81 18.86
C GLU A 528 -3.52 -3.65 19.76
N ASP A 529 -4.46 -2.74 20.00
CA ASP A 529 -4.30 -1.73 21.05
C ASP A 529 -4.45 -2.38 22.43
N GLU A 530 -3.95 -1.70 23.47
CA GLU A 530 -4.23 -2.16 24.83
C GLU A 530 -5.74 -2.28 25.03
N PRO A 531 -6.24 -3.37 25.65
CA PRO A 531 -7.67 -3.64 25.78
C PRO A 531 -8.34 -2.54 26.62
N GLY A 532 -8.83 -1.51 25.94
CA GLY A 532 -9.73 -0.50 26.47
C GLY A 532 -11.17 -1.01 26.40
N ASP A 533 -11.95 -0.73 27.44
CA ASP A 533 -13.31 -1.25 27.64
C ASP A 533 -14.28 -0.85 26.52
N GLY A 534 -14.35 -1.63 25.42
CA GLY A 534 -15.62 -1.85 24.72
C GLY A 534 -15.72 -1.63 23.21
N ASP A 535 -14.63 -1.52 22.44
CA ASP A 535 -14.71 -1.60 20.97
C ASP A 535 -13.55 -2.43 20.39
N ASP A 536 -13.85 -3.67 20.00
CA ASP A 536 -12.87 -4.69 19.57
C ASP A 536 -12.29 -4.46 18.14
N ALA A 537 -12.45 -3.27 17.56
CA ALA A 537 -11.90 -2.98 16.23
C ALA A 537 -10.41 -2.62 16.33
N PRO A 538 -9.53 -3.23 15.52
CA PRO A 538 -8.10 -2.91 15.55
C PRO A 538 -7.85 -1.48 15.04
N SER A 539 -6.91 -0.73 15.64
CA SER A 539 -6.48 0.59 15.13
C SER A 539 -5.79 0.56 13.77
N PHE A 540 -5.41 -0.61 13.30
CA PHE A 540 -4.82 -0.79 11.98
C PHE A 540 -5.20 -2.18 11.48
N GLU A 541 -5.62 -2.29 10.22
CA GLU A 541 -5.88 -3.56 9.56
C GLU A 541 -5.40 -3.50 8.10
N GLN A 542 -4.53 -4.42 7.72
CA GLN A 542 -4.09 -4.56 6.34
C GLN A 542 -4.21 -6.01 5.92
N ALA A 543 -4.98 -6.25 4.84
CA ALA A 543 -5.20 -7.58 4.31
C ALA A 543 -4.51 -7.80 2.96
N ARG A 544 -4.03 -9.02 2.75
CA ARG A 544 -3.35 -9.51 1.54
C ARG A 544 -3.83 -10.91 1.19
N SER A 545 -4.20 -11.16 -0.05
CA SER A 545 -4.52 -12.50 -0.54
C SER A 545 -3.29 -13.13 -1.15
N LEU A 546 -2.98 -14.40 -0.82
CA LEU A 546 -1.92 -15.13 -1.53
C LEU A 546 -2.18 -15.15 -3.03
N SER A 547 -3.42 -15.42 -3.41
CA SER A 547 -3.80 -15.56 -4.81
C SER A 547 -3.74 -14.28 -5.64
N ALA A 548 -3.62 -13.11 -5.01
CA ALA A 548 -3.56 -11.82 -5.71
C ALA A 548 -2.24 -11.10 -5.47
N ASP A 549 -1.73 -11.15 -4.24
CA ASP A 549 -0.66 -10.30 -3.74
C ASP A 549 0.66 -11.05 -3.54
N ALA A 550 0.66 -12.39 -3.50
CA ALA A 550 1.89 -13.15 -3.34
C ALA A 550 2.81 -12.96 -4.55
N ARG A 551 4.11 -12.83 -4.24
CA ARG A 551 5.19 -12.62 -5.20
C ARG A 551 6.26 -13.66 -4.96
N VAL A 552 7.01 -14.04 -5.98
CA VAL A 552 8.11 -14.98 -5.76
C VAL A 552 9.27 -14.25 -5.12
N TRP A 553 9.76 -14.79 -4.01
CA TRP A 553 11.00 -14.31 -3.41
C TRP A 553 12.17 -14.73 -4.29
N VAL A 554 13.01 -13.77 -4.65
CA VAL A 554 14.27 -14.01 -5.34
C VAL A 554 15.36 -13.68 -4.34
N ARG A 555 16.18 -14.67 -4.01
CA ARG A 555 17.38 -14.44 -3.21
C ARG A 555 18.29 -13.53 -4.03
N ASP A 556 18.65 -12.38 -3.47
CA ASP A 556 19.73 -11.58 -4.01
C ASP A 556 21.03 -12.34 -3.76
N GLU A 557 21.40 -13.22 -4.68
CA GLU A 557 22.75 -13.74 -4.70
C GLU A 557 23.66 -12.58 -5.10
N PRO A 558 24.68 -12.24 -4.28
CA PRO A 558 25.66 -11.24 -4.67
C PRO A 558 26.25 -11.67 -6.01
N SER A 559 26.06 -10.87 -7.06
CA SER A 559 26.61 -11.21 -8.36
C SER A 559 28.14 -11.13 -8.27
N ASP A 560 28.82 -12.27 -8.28
CA ASP A 560 30.30 -12.37 -8.25
C ASP A 560 30.99 -11.73 -9.48
N ASP A 561 30.20 -11.23 -10.44
CA ASP A 561 30.66 -10.63 -11.70
C ASP A 561 31.41 -9.30 -11.55
N ALA A 562 31.43 -8.68 -10.36
CA ALA A 562 32.01 -7.33 -10.22
C ALA A 562 33.54 -7.29 -10.07
N ASN A 563 34.22 -8.40 -9.73
CA ASN A 563 35.67 -8.33 -9.46
C ASN A 563 36.46 -9.64 -9.68
N SER A 564 36.18 -10.39 -10.75
CA SER A 564 36.98 -11.57 -11.08
C SER A 564 38.32 -11.16 -11.72
N GLU A 565 39.38 -11.03 -10.91
CA GLU A 565 40.76 -11.16 -11.40
C GLU A 565 40.95 -12.56 -12.02
N PRO A 566 41.83 -12.71 -13.04
CA PRO A 566 42.05 -14.01 -13.69
C PRO A 566 42.59 -15.03 -12.67
N ALA A 567 41.78 -16.04 -12.37
CA ALA A 567 42.14 -17.11 -11.45
C ALA A 567 43.41 -17.86 -11.90
N PRO A 568 44.27 -18.30 -10.96
CA PRO A 568 45.42 -19.16 -11.27
C PRO A 568 44.97 -20.50 -11.89
N GLU A 569 45.87 -21.13 -12.66
CA GLU A 569 45.59 -22.40 -13.34
C GLU A 569 45.09 -23.49 -12.36
N PRO A 570 44.06 -24.27 -12.75
CA PRO A 570 43.37 -25.16 -11.83
C PRO A 570 44.21 -26.39 -11.47
N ASP A 571 44.28 -26.68 -10.17
CA ASP A 571 44.68 -27.99 -9.64
C ASP A 571 43.70 -29.09 -10.13
N PRO A 572 44.14 -30.36 -10.21
CA PRO A 572 43.31 -31.47 -10.70
C PRO A 572 42.00 -31.57 -9.91
N GLU A 573 40.87 -31.51 -10.63
CA GLU A 573 39.52 -31.43 -10.09
C GLU A 573 39.22 -32.65 -9.17
N PRO A 574 38.83 -32.42 -7.90
CA PRO A 574 38.23 -33.47 -7.08
C PRO A 574 36.93 -33.96 -7.73
N ASP A 575 36.55 -35.21 -7.46
CA ASP A 575 35.30 -35.82 -7.96
C ASP A 575 34.13 -34.84 -7.76
N PRO A 576 33.25 -34.67 -8.79
CA PRO A 576 32.18 -33.68 -8.74
C PRO A 576 31.29 -33.96 -7.52
N GLU A 577 31.24 -32.99 -6.61
CA GLU A 577 30.27 -33.01 -5.52
C GLU A 577 28.86 -33.08 -6.13
N PRO A 578 27.95 -33.87 -5.55
CA PRO A 578 26.57 -33.93 -6.03
C PRO A 578 25.99 -32.52 -6.07
N ASP A 579 25.37 -32.15 -7.19
CA ASP A 579 24.73 -30.85 -7.38
C ASP A 579 23.84 -30.54 -6.15
N PRO A 580 23.99 -29.37 -5.52
CA PRO A 580 23.18 -29.01 -4.37
C PRO A 580 21.69 -29.08 -4.73
N GLU A 581 20.88 -29.63 -3.82
CA GLU A 581 19.42 -29.63 -4.01
C GLU A 581 18.95 -28.18 -4.22
N PRO A 582 18.09 -27.91 -5.23
CA PRO A 582 17.64 -26.55 -5.49
C PRO A 582 16.91 -26.00 -4.27
N ASP A 583 17.24 -24.77 -3.88
CA ASP A 583 16.57 -24.07 -2.79
C ASP A 583 15.04 -24.11 -3.00
N PRO A 584 14.25 -24.40 -1.95
CA PRO A 584 12.81 -24.46 -2.06
C PRO A 584 12.25 -23.11 -2.57
N GLU A 585 11.32 -23.16 -3.53
CA GLU A 585 10.65 -21.94 -3.98
C GLU A 585 9.92 -21.30 -2.81
N MET A 586 10.10 -19.98 -2.66
CA MET A 586 9.40 -19.19 -1.66
C MET A 586 8.60 -18.09 -2.35
N VAL A 587 7.41 -17.82 -1.82
CA VAL A 587 6.66 -16.61 -2.12
C VAL A 587 6.63 -15.67 -0.93
N GLU A 588 6.33 -14.40 -1.13
CA GLU A 588 6.23 -13.42 -0.07
C GLU A 588 4.99 -12.55 -0.20
N LEU A 589 4.45 -12.15 0.95
CA LEU A 589 3.44 -11.12 1.11
C LEU A 589 4.06 -9.94 1.83
N HIS A 590 3.81 -8.75 1.29
CA HIS A 590 4.30 -7.49 1.83
C HIS A 590 3.15 -6.76 2.50
N PHE A 591 3.36 -6.46 3.78
CA PHE A 591 2.55 -5.53 4.55
C PHE A 591 3.36 -4.27 4.75
N THR A 592 2.86 -3.14 4.25
CA THR A 592 3.63 -1.90 4.13
C THR A 592 3.01 -0.77 4.92
N HIS A 593 3.85 0.18 5.35
CA HIS A 593 3.46 1.32 6.18
C HIS A 593 2.86 0.92 7.52
N ILE A 594 3.48 -0.06 8.18
CA ILE A 594 3.00 -0.53 9.48
C ILE A 594 3.25 0.56 10.52
N PRO A 595 2.22 1.04 11.24
CA PRO A 595 2.41 2.07 12.26
C PRO A 595 3.26 1.55 13.43
N ASP A 596 3.59 2.42 14.38
CA ASP A 596 4.19 1.97 15.65
C ASP A 596 3.07 1.64 16.64
N ALA A 597 2.57 0.39 16.61
CA ALA A 597 1.59 -0.09 17.60
C ALA A 597 2.22 -0.89 18.73
N HIS A 598 1.47 -1.01 19.84
CA HIS A 598 1.87 -1.81 21.01
C HIS A 598 2.08 -3.28 20.65
N ALA A 599 1.22 -3.83 19.81
CA ALA A 599 1.31 -5.22 19.39
C ALA A 599 0.58 -5.45 18.07
N TYR A 600 1.00 -6.49 17.34
CA TYR A 600 0.38 -6.92 16.10
C TYR A 600 -0.11 -8.36 16.21
N ARG A 601 -1.19 -8.63 15.48
CA ARG A 601 -1.69 -9.97 15.18
C ARG A 601 -1.71 -10.15 13.66
N LEU A 602 -1.17 -11.26 13.17
CA LEU A 602 -1.37 -11.68 11.79
C LEU A 602 -2.33 -12.86 11.81
N ARG A 603 -3.48 -12.76 11.12
CA ARG A 603 -4.49 -13.84 11.03
C ARG A 603 -4.68 -14.32 9.59
N VAL A 604 -5.21 -15.52 9.44
CA VAL A 604 -5.66 -16.08 8.15
C VAL A 604 -7.17 -16.26 8.19
N ASP A 605 -7.88 -15.65 7.24
CA ASP A 605 -9.33 -15.50 7.29
C ASP A 605 -10.11 -16.64 6.62
N ASP A 606 -9.50 -17.33 5.66
CA ASP A 606 -10.18 -18.30 4.78
C ASP A 606 -9.77 -19.75 5.09
N VAL A 607 -9.64 -20.06 6.39
CA VAL A 607 -9.44 -21.41 6.93
C VAL A 607 -10.58 -21.74 7.90
N ASP A 608 -10.82 -23.03 8.20
CA ASP A 608 -11.89 -23.47 9.12
C ASP A 608 -11.65 -22.92 10.54
N GLY A 609 -12.15 -21.71 10.77
CA GLY A 609 -11.88 -20.87 11.95
C GLY A 609 -10.69 -19.92 11.72
N PRO A 610 -10.82 -18.59 11.91
CA PRO A 610 -9.71 -17.67 11.75
C PRO A 610 -8.57 -18.06 12.68
N TYR A 611 -7.39 -18.28 12.11
CA TYR A 611 -6.19 -18.70 12.84
C TYR A 611 -5.18 -17.57 12.89
N ALA A 612 -4.68 -17.25 14.09
CA ALA A 612 -3.62 -16.27 14.27
C ALA A 612 -2.25 -16.92 14.07
N VAL A 613 -1.51 -16.43 13.09
CA VAL A 613 -0.11 -16.75 12.76
C VAL A 613 0.80 -16.37 13.94
N PHE A 614 0.59 -15.17 14.46
CA PHE A 614 1.10 -14.69 15.72
C PHE A 614 0.09 -13.70 16.31
N VAL A 615 0.14 -13.52 17.63
CA VAL A 615 -0.68 -12.57 18.39
C VAL A 615 0.23 -11.70 19.25
N GLN A 616 -0.21 -10.50 19.59
CA GLN A 616 0.43 -9.62 20.56
C GLN A 616 1.95 -9.44 20.38
N THR A 617 2.44 -9.34 19.14
CA THR A 617 3.87 -9.19 18.86
C THR A 617 4.22 -7.75 18.51
N ARG A 618 5.14 -7.13 19.25
CA ARG A 618 5.65 -5.79 18.90
C ARG A 618 6.33 -5.81 17.54
N PHE A 619 6.22 -4.72 16.77
CA PHE A 619 6.78 -4.62 15.42
C PHE A 619 8.24 -5.13 15.32
N HIS A 620 9.14 -4.65 16.16
CA HIS A 620 10.56 -5.05 16.18
C HIS A 620 10.81 -6.51 16.64
N GLN A 621 9.82 -7.15 17.27
CA GLN A 621 9.90 -8.56 17.69
C GLN A 621 9.41 -9.52 16.60
N ILE A 622 8.70 -9.02 15.57
CA ILE A 622 8.15 -9.86 14.49
C ILE A 622 9.26 -10.68 13.80
N SER A 623 10.43 -10.10 13.55
CA SER A 623 11.59 -10.84 13.01
C SER A 623 12.08 -11.97 13.92
N GLN A 624 12.00 -11.78 15.24
CA GLN A 624 12.49 -12.76 16.21
C GLN A 624 11.60 -14.01 16.26
N LEU A 625 10.34 -13.90 15.82
CA LEU A 625 9.47 -15.08 15.66
C LEU A 625 10.01 -16.08 14.64
N SER A 626 10.85 -15.62 13.70
CA SER A 626 11.47 -16.48 12.69
C SER A 626 12.82 -17.10 13.11
N SER A 627 13.49 -16.52 14.11
CA SER A 627 14.79 -17.00 14.62
C SER A 627 14.67 -18.09 15.68
N ILE A 628 13.50 -18.22 16.31
CA ILE A 628 13.18 -19.40 17.12
C ILE A 628 13.01 -20.55 16.12
N ASP A 629 13.73 -21.64 16.33
CA ASP A 629 13.92 -22.85 15.48
C ASP A 629 12.62 -23.68 15.20
N ARG A 630 11.50 -22.97 15.11
CA ARG A 630 10.17 -23.38 14.74
C ARG A 630 9.69 -22.38 13.69
N ALA A 631 10.08 -22.59 12.44
CA ALA A 631 9.26 -22.13 11.31
C ALA A 631 7.79 -22.34 11.70
N LEU A 632 6.99 -21.26 11.69
CA LEU A 632 5.61 -21.32 12.15
C LEU A 632 4.91 -22.45 11.41
N ARG A 633 4.64 -23.56 12.09
CA ARG A 633 4.00 -24.73 11.50
C ARG A 633 2.52 -24.44 11.44
N PHE A 634 2.08 -23.84 10.33
CA PHE A 634 0.68 -23.94 9.95
C PHE A 634 0.38 -25.42 9.67
N PRO A 635 -0.90 -25.85 9.68
CA PRO A 635 -1.25 -27.09 9.02
C PRO A 635 -0.88 -26.96 7.52
N ALA A 636 0.35 -27.40 7.17
CA ALA A 636 0.98 -27.47 5.86
C ALA A 636 1.65 -26.21 5.24
N ILE A 637 1.82 -25.10 5.96
CA ILE A 637 2.51 -23.90 5.43
C ILE A 637 3.63 -23.46 6.37
N HIS A 638 4.85 -23.29 5.86
CA HIS A 638 5.97 -22.73 6.62
C HIS A 638 6.12 -21.25 6.27
N ALA A 639 6.35 -20.38 7.26
CA ALA A 639 6.57 -18.96 7.01
C ALA A 639 7.76 -18.35 7.76
N ILE A 640 8.45 -17.40 7.10
CA ILE A 640 9.50 -16.54 7.68
C ILE A 640 8.96 -15.12 7.79
N LEU A 641 9.11 -14.50 8.95
CA LEU A 641 8.69 -13.13 9.22
C LEU A 641 9.91 -12.23 9.27
N THR A 642 9.87 -11.10 8.58
CA THR A 642 10.93 -10.09 8.62
C THR A 642 10.35 -8.71 8.83
N ALA A 643 10.88 -8.03 9.85
CA ALA A 643 10.73 -6.63 10.21
C ALA A 643 12.12 -6.05 10.54
N PRO A 644 12.39 -4.78 10.18
CA PRO A 644 13.68 -4.15 10.44
C PRO A 644 13.99 -4.05 11.95
N PRO A 645 15.27 -4.06 12.34
CA PRO A 645 15.68 -3.88 13.73
C PRO A 645 15.29 -2.48 14.24
N PRO A 646 15.08 -2.30 15.55
CA PRO A 646 14.83 -0.97 16.10
C PRO A 646 16.02 -0.04 15.82
N PRO A 647 15.79 1.28 15.66
CA PRO A 647 16.90 2.23 15.59
C PRO A 647 17.74 2.12 16.87
N PRO A 648 19.07 2.29 16.79
CA PRO A 648 19.92 2.27 17.97
C PRO A 648 19.45 3.35 18.95
N THR A 649 19.15 2.96 20.18
CA THR A 649 18.82 3.91 21.24
C THR A 649 20.09 4.66 21.64
N ASP A 650 20.01 5.99 21.78
CA ASP A 650 21.14 6.86 22.14
C ASP A 650 21.90 6.40 23.41
N GLU A 651 21.29 5.56 24.25
CA GLU A 651 21.90 4.97 25.45
C GLU A 651 23.07 4.00 25.15
N GLU A 652 23.12 3.34 23.99
CA GLU A 652 24.24 2.44 23.64
C GLU A 652 25.47 3.19 23.08
N SER A 653 25.32 4.48 22.72
CA SER A 653 26.44 5.31 22.26
C SER A 653 27.33 5.85 23.39
N TRP A 654 26.94 5.61 24.65
CA TRP A 654 27.61 6.15 25.85
C TRP A 654 28.41 5.12 26.65
N ASN A 655 28.82 4.00 26.04
CA ASN A 655 29.90 3.17 26.58
C ASN A 655 31.26 3.72 26.12
N GLY A 656 31.53 4.99 26.48
CA GLY A 656 32.88 5.52 26.47
C GLY A 656 33.69 4.80 27.55
N ASP A 657 34.60 3.94 27.12
CA ASP A 657 35.56 3.23 27.97
C ASP A 657 36.34 4.26 28.82
N PRO A 658 36.15 4.32 30.15
CA PRO A 658 36.79 5.33 30.98
C PRO A 658 38.26 5.00 31.33
N ASP A 659 38.87 3.97 30.73
CA ASP A 659 40.15 3.42 31.19
C ASP A 659 41.31 3.46 30.17
N SER A 660 41.34 4.44 29.25
CA SER A 660 42.58 4.78 28.54
C SER A 660 43.32 5.92 29.23
N GLY A 661 43.68 5.70 30.49
CA GLY A 661 44.68 6.50 31.18
C GLY A 661 46.07 6.09 30.72
N GLU A 662 46.68 6.86 29.82
CA GLU A 662 48.15 6.97 29.72
C GLU A 662 48.50 8.18 28.85
N ASN A 663 48.88 9.27 29.51
CA ASN A 663 49.49 10.44 28.92
C ASN A 663 50.90 10.54 29.51
N PRO A 664 51.99 10.18 28.79
CA PRO A 664 53.32 10.49 29.25
C PRO A 664 53.73 11.86 28.74
N GLU A 665 54.11 12.70 29.70
CA GLU A 665 54.95 13.87 29.51
C GLU A 665 56.15 13.58 28.61
N ALA A 666 56.44 14.47 27.66
CA ALA A 666 57.82 14.81 27.31
C ALA A 666 57.86 16.20 26.67
N SER A 667 58.38 17.14 27.46
CA SER A 667 59.11 18.31 27.03
C SER A 667 60.36 17.93 26.22
N ASP A 668 60.49 18.44 25.00
CA ASP A 668 61.64 19.18 24.45
C ASP A 668 61.34 19.66 23.02
#